data_AF-A0A2T5BU22-F1
#
_entry.id   AF-A0A2T5BU22-F1
#
_cell.length_a   1.000
_cell.length_b   1.000
_cell.length_c   1.000
_cell.angle_alpha   90.00
_cell.angle_beta   90.00
_cell.angle_gamma   90.00
#
_symmetry.space_group_name_H-M   'P 1'
#
loop_
_entity.id
_entity.type
_entity.pdbx_description
1 polymer ?
#
loop_
_entity_poly.entity_id
_entity_poly.type
_entity_poly.pdbx_seq_one_letter_code
_entity_poly.pdbx_strand_id
1 'polypeptide(L)'
;MADIPHDTLENATGPHIVDGTSGSDSIHAGYGSDPERDRIDNQDAPDGSDDDVVQANGGDDTVESGPGDDTVFGSGGDDRIFSGEGDDVVYGDRGVYTAQGILDWSDVTTDRYGDASTTVSAGGTDVAVTIEGPSGGRVEWNEHAAGSYYIPSQTLSRATHTTTISFDTAVQDATFTLFDVDAGVIGDFDDGEWDDVEGAWKDKVTIIALDQYGNRLPVEFTGLDIGHRVSGNSVQGGWRTGDVTVRVLGEVTSIQVILEDGDGYVRVDDDEVVFYDAHGEVGIGDVSFGVTAPPPPGNDYIDAGAGNDSIVSDGGNDTIYAGTGNDTVVADPGDHLIYAGTGKDVIIEGDGNSEIHGGDDEDSITAGGGSDTVFAGSQADTVFGGTGDDFLFGQGQEDKLYGQDGNDFLDGGAGVDTLLGGEGHDTIYGGNRWDLLRGGDGNDSLVGDQYGVLTSGGATRVGGTAQSTLDVTAYASDVAWSAGAATSPVKISNAYGTPVDLYHINPDGTLVLVASGLPAGGNVVDVVRGANYVVVDPETGALVQTFLDPLDNGIDASGGQTKTLYVFPDSNDTLLGEGGDDTLRGMGGNDSLSGGAGDDLLDGGAGDDVLRGDEGRDTLYGGDGNDRLFGLADNDTLSGDAGNDSLYGGTGADLLFGGAGDDVLYGEAGDDTLEGGAGADILDGGDGSDTLDGGAGNDLLVVGSGDRAEGGGDRDTFSLDTGQTGAGDTFFIDGGSGSSAPDDADDYDKIDLNGLKKVAGSYSGKMDSDGNSWTGTIRVTDGTDTWTVDFKEIEAPICFTRGTLIETEGGPVPVENLRQGDRVLTKDHGARPLRWIGGTRLGARELAAQENLRPIRIRAGALGVGRPSRDLLVSPQHRVLVNSRIVGRMFEVEEVLVAAKHLLSVDGVEPAGGAHGAEYFHLLFDRHEIVFANGAEAESLYTGPQALKSLSPAARQEIFTLFPELATLDHDRLPDPARLFVTGRQGRKLAERHAKNRSQPLQA
;
A
#
# COMPACT_ATOMS: atom_id res chain seq x y z
N MET A 1 -8.50 -24.56 3.40
CA MET A 1 -9.65 -25.33 3.96
C MET A 1 -9.68 -25.30 5.49
N ALA A 2 -10.31 -24.26 6.04
CA ALA A 2 -11.10 -24.37 7.26
C ALA A 2 -12.58 -24.16 6.87
N ASP A 3 -13.54 -24.63 7.67
CA ASP A 3 -14.96 -24.34 7.42
C ASP A 3 -15.24 -22.87 7.75
N ILE A 4 -15.38 -22.00 6.75
CA ILE A 4 -15.95 -20.66 6.93
C ILE A 4 -17.45 -20.81 7.27
N PRO A 5 -18.02 -20.09 8.26
CA PRO A 5 -19.37 -20.37 8.77
C PRO A 5 -20.52 -20.06 7.79
N HIS A 6 -20.90 -21.05 7.00
CA HIS A 6 -21.89 -21.00 5.90
C HIS A 6 -23.38 -20.82 6.34
N ASP A 7 -23.67 -20.21 7.50
CA ASP A 7 -24.98 -20.35 8.20
C ASP A 7 -25.42 -19.10 9.02
N THR A 8 -25.03 -17.87 8.62
CA THR A 8 -25.42 -16.64 9.37
C THR A 8 -25.93 -15.42 8.59
N LEU A 9 -25.72 -15.28 7.27
CA LEU A 9 -26.12 -14.06 6.52
C LEU A 9 -27.20 -14.24 5.44
N GLU A 10 -27.47 -15.45 4.94
CA GLU A 10 -28.42 -15.74 3.84
C GLU A 10 -29.92 -15.42 4.13
N ASN A 11 -30.24 -14.68 5.19
CA ASN A 11 -31.61 -14.27 5.57
C ASN A 11 -31.67 -12.87 6.21
N ALA A 12 -30.60 -12.07 6.12
CA ALA A 12 -30.60 -10.70 6.62
C ALA A 12 -31.32 -9.76 5.63
N THR A 13 -32.62 -9.54 5.85
CA THR A 13 -33.35 -8.39 5.30
C THR A 13 -33.87 -7.55 6.47
N GLY A 14 -33.43 -6.30 6.57
CA GLY A 14 -33.76 -5.42 7.68
C GLY A 14 -32.98 -4.11 7.69
N PRO A 15 -33.33 -3.19 8.60
CA PRO A 15 -33.04 -1.75 8.50
C PRO A 15 -31.63 -1.39 9.03
N HIS A 16 -30.62 -2.08 8.49
CA HIS A 16 -29.18 -1.94 8.77
C HIS A 16 -28.34 -2.42 7.56
N ILE A 17 -28.87 -2.33 6.33
CA ILE A 17 -28.19 -2.77 5.09
C ILE A 17 -28.39 -1.70 4.02
N VAL A 18 -27.31 -1.30 3.35
CA VAL A 18 -27.36 -0.34 2.25
C VAL A 18 -27.62 -1.10 0.94
N ASP A 19 -28.91 -1.23 0.59
CA ASP A 19 -29.36 -1.84 -0.66
C ASP A 19 -29.14 -0.90 -1.87
N GLY A 20 -28.31 -1.34 -2.82
CA GLY A 20 -28.20 -0.78 -4.17
C GLY A 20 -29.36 -1.20 -5.08
N THR A 21 -29.32 -0.83 -6.37
CA THR A 21 -30.37 -1.17 -7.34
C THR A 21 -29.91 -2.20 -8.38
N SER A 22 -30.65 -2.37 -9.48
CA SER A 22 -30.29 -3.30 -10.56
C SER A 22 -29.71 -2.55 -11.76
N GLY A 23 -28.79 -1.61 -11.52
CA GLY A 23 -27.97 -1.02 -12.58
C GLY A 23 -27.14 0.20 -12.19
N SER A 24 -25.84 0.00 -11.97
CA SER A 24 -24.78 1.03 -11.94
C SER A 24 -25.07 2.21 -11.01
N ASP A 25 -25.08 1.89 -9.72
CA ASP A 25 -25.11 2.80 -8.60
C ASP A 25 -23.71 3.32 -8.22
N SER A 26 -23.71 4.30 -7.32
CA SER A 26 -22.50 4.78 -6.66
C SER A 26 -22.88 4.93 -5.18
N ILE A 27 -22.46 3.96 -4.39
CA ILE A 27 -22.84 3.76 -2.99
C ILE A 27 -21.73 4.32 -2.11
N HIS A 28 -22.09 5.28 -1.28
CA HIS A 28 -21.19 6.04 -0.41
C HIS A 28 -22.03 6.78 0.64
N ALA A 29 -21.45 7.48 1.61
CA ALA A 29 -22.18 8.28 2.63
C ALA A 29 -23.25 9.26 2.07
N GLY A 30 -23.12 9.65 0.78
CA GLY A 30 -24.08 10.48 0.06
C GLY A 30 -25.29 9.76 -0.55
N TYR A 31 -25.32 8.42 -0.54
CA TYR A 31 -26.32 7.57 -1.19
C TYR A 31 -27.74 7.79 -0.65
N GLY A 32 -28.74 7.19 -1.26
CA GLY A 32 -30.15 7.34 -0.83
C GLY A 32 -31.20 6.98 -1.87
N SER A 33 -30.87 6.05 -2.78
CA SER A 33 -31.87 5.30 -3.54
C SER A 33 -32.47 4.17 -2.71
N ASP A 34 -31.71 3.66 -1.73
CA ASP A 34 -32.09 2.63 -0.76
C ASP A 34 -33.55 2.81 -0.24
N PRO A 35 -34.38 1.74 -0.28
CA PRO A 35 -35.75 1.75 0.22
C PRO A 35 -35.93 2.04 1.72
N GLU A 36 -35.06 1.53 2.59
CA GLU A 36 -35.25 1.53 4.06
C GLU A 36 -34.83 2.90 4.67
N ARG A 37 -33.80 3.53 4.06
CA ARG A 37 -33.13 4.84 4.28
C ARG A 37 -31.87 4.82 5.14
N ASP A 38 -31.21 3.68 5.19
CA ASP A 38 -29.98 3.41 5.93
C ASP A 38 -28.77 3.95 5.15
N ARG A 39 -27.61 4.06 5.82
CA ARG A 39 -26.48 4.83 5.29
C ARG A 39 -25.12 4.44 5.89
N ILE A 40 -24.18 4.26 4.97
CA ILE A 40 -22.76 4.51 5.18
C ILE A 40 -22.48 5.71 6.12
N ASP A 41 -21.55 5.55 7.08
CA ASP A 41 -21.05 6.57 8.02
C ASP A 41 -22.09 7.11 9.05
N ASN A 42 -23.28 6.51 9.21
CA ASN A 42 -24.42 7.18 9.87
C ASN A 42 -24.77 6.74 11.30
N GLN A 43 -24.11 5.71 11.84
CA GLN A 43 -24.35 5.16 13.19
C GLN A 43 -25.81 4.68 13.41
N ASP A 44 -26.42 4.11 12.38
CA ASP A 44 -27.69 3.37 12.44
C ASP A 44 -27.50 1.89 12.85
N ALA A 45 -26.26 1.37 12.85
CA ALA A 45 -25.87 0.11 13.49
C ALA A 45 -26.45 -0.03 14.92
N PRO A 46 -26.90 -1.24 15.36
CA PRO A 46 -27.69 -1.41 16.59
C PRO A 46 -27.05 -0.93 17.91
N ASP A 47 -25.73 -0.84 17.97
CA ASP A 47 -24.94 -0.31 19.09
C ASP A 47 -24.24 1.02 18.80
N GLY A 48 -24.26 1.49 17.53
CA GLY A 48 -23.71 2.76 17.08
C GLY A 48 -22.20 2.74 16.91
N SER A 49 -21.66 1.63 16.41
CA SER A 49 -20.41 1.61 15.66
C SER A 49 -20.56 2.34 14.31
N ASP A 50 -19.46 2.39 13.57
CA ASP A 50 -19.39 2.95 12.22
C ASP A 50 -19.28 1.80 11.17
N ASP A 51 -19.51 0.54 11.57
CA ASP A 51 -19.44 -0.66 10.72
C ASP A 51 -20.74 -0.87 9.90
N ASP A 52 -20.58 -1.02 8.58
CA ASP A 52 -21.65 -1.00 7.58
C ASP A 52 -21.78 -2.33 6.80
N VAL A 53 -22.99 -2.62 6.30
CA VAL A 53 -23.27 -3.79 5.44
C VAL A 53 -23.87 -3.30 4.12
N VAL A 54 -23.21 -3.61 3.01
CA VAL A 54 -23.56 -3.10 1.67
C VAL A 54 -23.88 -4.24 0.72
N GLN A 55 -25.05 -4.18 0.07
CA GLN A 55 -25.40 -5.09 -1.02
C GLN A 55 -25.66 -4.24 -2.27
N ALA A 56 -24.66 -4.11 -3.15
CA ALA A 56 -24.75 -3.19 -4.28
C ALA A 56 -25.77 -3.66 -5.36
N ASN A 57 -26.05 -4.97 -5.37
CA ASN A 57 -27.04 -5.67 -6.18
C ASN A 57 -26.70 -5.78 -7.69
N GLY A 58 -26.21 -4.76 -8.38
CA GLY A 58 -25.46 -4.95 -9.63
C GLY A 58 -25.81 -4.11 -10.87
N GLY A 59 -25.21 -4.49 -11.99
CA GLY A 59 -24.67 -3.57 -12.99
C GLY A 59 -23.34 -2.98 -12.50
N ASP A 60 -22.51 -2.42 -13.38
CA ASP A 60 -21.17 -1.95 -13.03
C ASP A 60 -21.24 -0.82 -11.97
N ASP A 61 -21.02 -1.18 -10.70
CA ASP A 61 -21.28 -0.38 -9.50
C ASP A 61 -19.98 0.25 -8.95
N THR A 62 -20.10 1.09 -7.91
CA THR A 62 -18.94 1.62 -7.16
C THR A 62 -19.32 1.86 -5.71
N VAL A 63 -18.64 1.19 -4.78
CA VAL A 63 -18.85 1.24 -3.33
C VAL A 63 -17.66 1.93 -2.65
N GLU A 64 -17.96 2.92 -1.81
CA GLU A 64 -17.07 3.52 -0.80
C GLU A 64 -17.73 3.28 0.57
N SER A 65 -17.28 2.30 1.37
CA SER A 65 -17.90 2.00 2.67
C SER A 65 -17.27 2.78 3.83
N GLY A 66 -15.94 2.78 4.01
CA GLY A 66 -15.23 3.75 4.84
C GLY A 66 -14.50 3.17 6.05
N PRO A 67 -14.61 3.78 7.25
CA PRO A 67 -13.89 3.33 8.45
C PRO A 67 -14.82 2.57 9.42
N GLY A 68 -14.86 1.25 9.28
CA GLY A 68 -15.63 0.29 10.08
C GLY A 68 -15.15 -1.14 9.80
N ASP A 69 -15.55 -2.13 10.62
CA ASP A 69 -15.32 -3.56 10.30
C ASP A 69 -16.40 -4.02 9.29
N ASP A 70 -16.29 -3.64 8.02
CA ASP A 70 -17.42 -3.63 7.07
C ASP A 70 -17.71 -4.99 6.41
N THR A 71 -18.87 -5.12 5.76
CA THR A 71 -19.18 -6.25 4.88
C THR A 71 -19.82 -5.80 3.57
N VAL A 72 -19.12 -5.98 2.45
CA VAL A 72 -19.54 -5.52 1.12
C VAL A 72 -19.80 -6.69 0.17
N PHE A 73 -20.90 -6.62 -0.57
CA PHE A 73 -21.24 -7.52 -1.68
C PHE A 73 -21.43 -6.71 -2.98
N GLY A 74 -20.45 -6.69 -3.88
CA GLY A 74 -20.55 -6.03 -5.20
C GLY A 74 -21.71 -6.59 -6.03
N SER A 75 -21.86 -7.91 -5.98
CA SER A 75 -23.02 -8.66 -6.45
C SER A 75 -23.20 -8.86 -7.96
N GLY A 76 -22.65 -8.07 -8.89
CA GLY A 76 -22.76 -8.44 -10.30
C GLY A 76 -22.66 -7.33 -11.32
N GLY A 77 -21.43 -6.99 -11.71
CA GLY A 77 -21.08 -5.96 -12.68
C GLY A 77 -19.61 -6.07 -13.12
N ASP A 78 -19.02 -4.96 -13.55
CA ASP A 78 -17.56 -4.75 -13.52
C ASP A 78 -17.29 -3.75 -12.37
N ASP A 79 -17.31 -4.23 -11.12
CA ASP A 79 -17.53 -3.40 -9.93
C ASP A 79 -16.25 -2.72 -9.40
N ARG A 80 -16.44 -1.75 -8.49
CA ARG A 80 -15.34 -1.08 -7.78
C ARG A 80 -15.64 -0.99 -6.30
N ILE A 81 -14.88 -1.68 -5.47
CA ILE A 81 -15.07 -1.72 -4.03
C ILE A 81 -13.86 -1.09 -3.36
N PHE A 82 -14.13 -0.04 -2.58
CA PHE A 82 -13.20 0.58 -1.65
C PHE A 82 -13.81 0.44 -0.25
N SER A 83 -13.23 -0.38 0.63
CA SER A 83 -13.72 -0.48 2.02
C SER A 83 -13.07 0.60 2.91
N GLY A 84 -11.96 0.36 3.62
CA GLY A 84 -11.10 1.48 4.04
C GLY A 84 -10.17 1.30 5.26
N GLU A 85 -10.69 1.49 6.47
CA GLU A 85 -9.93 1.39 7.75
C GLU A 85 -10.74 0.52 8.77
N GLY A 86 -10.56 -0.80 8.75
CA GLY A 86 -11.18 -1.77 9.67
C GLY A 86 -10.89 -3.22 9.26
N ASP A 87 -11.31 -4.23 10.04
CA ASP A 87 -11.13 -5.66 9.68
C ASP A 87 -12.25 -6.10 8.71
N ASP A 88 -12.08 -5.89 7.40
CA ASP A 88 -13.15 -5.90 6.40
C ASP A 88 -13.48 -7.29 5.80
N VAL A 89 -14.71 -7.46 5.29
CA VAL A 89 -15.14 -8.65 4.53
C VAL A 89 -15.73 -8.24 3.18
N VAL A 90 -14.95 -8.40 2.11
CA VAL A 90 -15.35 -8.00 0.75
C VAL A 90 -15.66 -9.22 -0.12
N TYR A 91 -16.81 -9.18 -0.77
CA TYR A 91 -17.15 -10.08 -1.87
C TYR A 91 -17.35 -9.28 -3.16
N GLY A 92 -16.77 -9.77 -4.26
CA GLY A 92 -17.10 -9.34 -5.62
C GLY A 92 -18.50 -9.81 -6.03
N ASP A 93 -18.58 -10.79 -6.93
CA ASP A 93 -19.82 -11.37 -7.47
C ASP A 93 -20.75 -12.14 -6.49
N ARG A 94 -20.60 -12.02 -5.17
CA ARG A 94 -21.43 -12.80 -4.22
C ARG A 94 -22.81 -12.18 -3.94
N GLY A 95 -23.65 -12.06 -4.97
CA GLY A 95 -24.98 -11.45 -4.90
C GLY A 95 -26.15 -12.42 -4.74
N VAL A 96 -27.04 -12.20 -3.76
CA VAL A 96 -28.36 -12.88 -3.69
C VAL A 96 -29.40 -12.12 -4.52
N TYR A 97 -29.26 -12.22 -5.85
CA TYR A 97 -30.31 -11.74 -6.76
C TYR A 97 -31.67 -12.37 -6.45
N THR A 98 -32.73 -11.54 -6.47
CA THR A 98 -34.12 -12.02 -6.57
C THR A 98 -34.77 -11.50 -7.84
N ALA A 99 -34.12 -11.76 -8.97
CA ALA A 99 -34.57 -11.28 -10.28
C ALA A 99 -36.02 -11.72 -10.55
N GLN A 100 -36.91 -10.74 -10.78
CA GLN A 100 -38.35 -10.98 -10.79
C GLN A 100 -38.82 -11.60 -12.13
N GLY A 101 -39.17 -12.88 -12.10
CA GLY A 101 -39.95 -13.53 -13.13
C GLY A 101 -41.45 -13.25 -12.95
N ILE A 102 -42.17 -13.13 -14.05
CA ILE A 102 -43.64 -13.04 -14.07
C ILE A 102 -44.17 -14.14 -14.99
N LEU A 103 -44.98 -15.04 -14.42
CA LEU A 103 -45.82 -15.95 -15.18
C LEU A 103 -47.07 -15.18 -15.64
N ASP A 104 -46.98 -14.61 -16.84
CA ASP A 104 -48.11 -14.12 -17.62
C ASP A 104 -48.90 -15.32 -18.18
N TRP A 105 -50.21 -15.36 -17.96
CA TRP A 105 -51.04 -16.50 -18.37
C TRP A 105 -51.23 -16.63 -19.89
N SER A 106 -50.99 -15.59 -20.67
CA SER A 106 -51.05 -15.61 -22.14
C SER A 106 -49.89 -16.37 -22.80
N ASP A 107 -48.73 -16.45 -22.14
CA ASP A 107 -47.55 -17.19 -22.60
C ASP A 107 -47.59 -18.69 -22.26
N VAL A 108 -48.67 -19.19 -21.65
CA VAL A 108 -48.82 -20.60 -21.24
C VAL A 108 -49.24 -21.50 -22.41
N THR A 109 -48.38 -22.46 -22.77
CA THR A 109 -48.66 -23.43 -23.85
C THR A 109 -49.21 -24.76 -23.34
N THR A 110 -50.19 -25.34 -24.03
CA THR A 110 -51.04 -26.43 -23.50
C THR A 110 -50.97 -27.72 -24.32
N ASP A 111 -50.95 -28.86 -23.63
CA ASP A 111 -51.07 -30.19 -24.23
C ASP A 111 -52.56 -30.66 -24.36
N ARG A 112 -52.81 -31.80 -25.02
CA ARG A 112 -54.16 -32.37 -25.24
C ARG A 112 -54.79 -33.00 -23.99
N TYR A 113 -54.01 -33.36 -22.98
CA TYR A 113 -54.46 -34.09 -21.79
C TYR A 113 -54.81 -33.16 -20.62
N GLY A 114 -54.32 -31.92 -20.63
CA GLY A 114 -54.70 -30.87 -19.67
C GLY A 114 -53.52 -30.31 -18.86
N ASP A 115 -52.32 -30.83 -19.09
CA ASP A 115 -51.08 -30.30 -18.54
C ASP A 115 -50.62 -29.10 -19.41
N ALA A 116 -50.04 -28.08 -18.78
CA ALA A 116 -49.56 -26.88 -19.46
C ALA A 116 -48.18 -26.47 -18.98
N SER A 117 -47.40 -25.82 -19.85
CA SER A 117 -46.03 -25.42 -19.56
C SER A 117 -45.60 -24.17 -20.31
N THR A 118 -44.75 -23.37 -19.68
CA THR A 118 -44.02 -22.27 -20.32
C THR A 118 -42.64 -22.08 -19.69
N THR A 119 -41.85 -21.17 -20.25
CA THR A 119 -40.53 -20.80 -19.74
C THR A 119 -40.54 -19.30 -19.46
N VAL A 120 -40.34 -18.93 -18.19
CA VAL A 120 -40.25 -17.53 -17.74
C VAL A 120 -38.77 -17.18 -17.61
N SER A 121 -38.32 -16.17 -18.36
CA SER A 121 -36.95 -15.68 -18.28
C SER A 121 -36.86 -14.55 -17.24
N ALA A 122 -36.05 -14.74 -16.20
CA ALA A 122 -35.91 -13.85 -15.06
C ALA A 122 -34.41 -13.61 -14.81
N GLY A 123 -33.93 -12.37 -14.94
CA GLY A 123 -32.49 -12.06 -14.80
C GLY A 123 -31.58 -12.80 -15.79
N GLY A 124 -32.11 -13.29 -16.92
CA GLY A 124 -31.37 -14.15 -17.85
C GLY A 124 -31.42 -15.65 -17.52
N THR A 125 -31.99 -16.04 -16.37
CA THR A 125 -32.28 -17.44 -16.03
C THR A 125 -33.66 -17.85 -16.55
N ASP A 126 -33.69 -18.91 -17.36
CA ASP A 126 -34.92 -19.49 -17.92
C ASP A 126 -35.50 -20.56 -16.97
N VAL A 127 -36.58 -20.25 -16.25
CA VAL A 127 -37.31 -21.20 -15.38
C VAL A 127 -38.44 -21.87 -16.15
N ALA A 128 -38.48 -23.21 -16.17
CA ALA A 128 -39.59 -23.96 -16.74
C ALA A 128 -40.73 -24.13 -15.72
N VAL A 129 -41.86 -23.49 -15.99
CA VAL A 129 -43.06 -23.58 -15.17
C VAL A 129 -43.96 -24.67 -15.72
N THR A 130 -44.37 -25.62 -14.87
CA THR A 130 -45.34 -26.68 -15.19
C THR A 130 -46.61 -26.51 -14.36
N ILE A 131 -47.77 -26.52 -15.02
CA ILE A 131 -49.09 -26.35 -14.42
C ILE A 131 -49.89 -27.65 -14.59
N GLU A 132 -50.16 -28.34 -13.49
CA GLU A 132 -51.01 -29.54 -13.47
C GLU A 132 -52.48 -29.15 -13.27
N GLY A 133 -53.34 -29.54 -14.23
CA GLY A 133 -54.78 -29.30 -14.16
C GLY A 133 -55.51 -30.17 -13.10
N PRO A 134 -56.73 -29.77 -12.68
CA PRO A 134 -57.38 -30.36 -11.51
C PRO A 134 -57.77 -31.83 -11.67
N SER A 135 -57.34 -32.64 -10.70
CA SER A 135 -57.45 -34.10 -10.69
C SER A 135 -58.91 -34.64 -10.70
N GLY A 136 -59.47 -34.73 -11.90
CA GLY A 136 -60.81 -35.32 -12.16
C GLY A 136 -61.75 -34.44 -12.99
N GLY A 137 -61.37 -33.20 -13.28
CA GLY A 137 -62.14 -32.27 -14.10
C GLY A 137 -61.97 -32.47 -15.62
N ARG A 138 -62.63 -31.60 -16.40
CA ARG A 138 -62.34 -31.40 -17.83
C ARG A 138 -62.06 -29.92 -18.05
N VAL A 139 -60.83 -29.59 -18.40
CA VAL A 139 -60.40 -28.22 -18.74
C VAL A 139 -60.91 -27.84 -20.14
N GLU A 140 -61.31 -26.58 -20.33
CA GLU A 140 -61.60 -26.00 -21.66
C GLU A 140 -60.74 -24.75 -21.91
N TRP A 141 -59.67 -24.93 -22.70
CA TRP A 141 -58.82 -23.85 -23.21
C TRP A 141 -59.41 -23.25 -24.50
N ASN A 142 -59.34 -21.94 -24.68
CA ASN A 142 -60.17 -21.21 -25.66
C ASN A 142 -59.48 -20.98 -27.03
N GLU A 143 -59.80 -21.78 -28.05
CA GLU A 143 -59.60 -21.34 -29.44
C GLU A 143 -60.59 -20.21 -29.78
N HIS A 144 -60.11 -19.02 -30.16
CA HIS A 144 -60.95 -17.87 -30.57
C HIS A 144 -62.01 -18.20 -31.64
N ALA A 145 -63.26 -18.51 -31.24
CA ALA A 145 -64.41 -18.58 -32.15
C ALA A 145 -65.74 -18.25 -31.44
N ALA A 146 -66.42 -17.19 -31.89
CA ALA A 146 -67.68 -16.75 -31.29
C ALA A 146 -68.83 -17.77 -31.51
N GLY A 147 -69.20 -18.51 -30.47
CA GLY A 147 -70.37 -19.40 -30.49
C GLY A 147 -70.70 -19.98 -29.11
N SER A 148 -71.74 -19.47 -28.46
CA SER A 148 -72.17 -19.90 -27.12
C SER A 148 -72.45 -21.41 -27.05
N TYR A 149 -71.63 -22.15 -26.30
CA TYR A 149 -71.85 -23.57 -26.02
C TYR A 149 -72.51 -23.73 -24.65
N TYR A 150 -73.53 -24.57 -24.56
CA TYR A 150 -74.26 -24.83 -23.32
C TYR A 150 -73.96 -26.25 -22.85
N ILE A 151 -73.09 -26.38 -21.84
CA ILE A 151 -72.73 -27.68 -21.27
C ILE A 151 -73.95 -28.22 -20.48
N PRO A 152 -74.46 -29.43 -20.77
CA PRO A 152 -75.58 -29.99 -20.02
C PRO A 152 -75.14 -30.40 -18.63
N SER A 153 -75.93 -30.05 -17.60
CA SER A 153 -75.65 -30.44 -16.22
C SER A 153 -75.56 -31.96 -16.06
N GLN A 154 -74.33 -32.44 -15.88
CA GLN A 154 -74.06 -33.73 -15.26
C GLN A 154 -73.71 -33.47 -13.80
N THR A 155 -74.08 -34.41 -12.93
CA THR A 155 -73.74 -34.32 -11.51
C THR A 155 -72.25 -34.55 -11.35
N LEU A 156 -71.50 -33.44 -11.31
CA LEU A 156 -70.16 -33.43 -10.73
C LEU A 156 -70.27 -33.89 -9.28
N SER A 157 -69.22 -34.53 -8.80
CA SER A 157 -69.15 -34.95 -7.40
C SER A 157 -68.40 -33.89 -6.63
N ARG A 158 -69.04 -33.31 -5.61
CA ARG A 158 -68.45 -32.51 -4.53
C ARG A 158 -67.05 -33.02 -4.16
N ALA A 159 -66.04 -32.43 -4.78
CA ALA A 159 -64.66 -32.85 -4.74
C ALA A 159 -63.78 -31.61 -4.70
N THR A 160 -62.71 -31.70 -3.91
CA THR A 160 -61.71 -30.65 -3.82
C THR A 160 -60.99 -30.52 -5.15
N HIS A 161 -61.01 -29.33 -5.74
CA HIS A 161 -60.22 -29.02 -6.93
C HIS A 161 -58.84 -28.51 -6.49
N THR A 162 -57.79 -28.92 -7.19
CA THR A 162 -56.41 -28.55 -6.86
C THR A 162 -55.63 -28.39 -8.16
N THR A 163 -55.12 -27.18 -8.39
CA THR A 163 -54.14 -26.90 -9.44
C THR A 163 -52.76 -26.80 -8.79
N THR A 164 -51.76 -27.47 -9.37
CA THR A 164 -50.37 -27.37 -8.92
C THR A 164 -49.58 -26.54 -9.92
N ILE A 165 -48.98 -25.44 -9.47
CA ILE A 165 -47.91 -24.73 -10.20
C ILE A 165 -46.60 -25.27 -9.67
N SER A 166 -45.69 -25.71 -10.54
CA SER A 166 -44.38 -26.24 -10.18
C SER A 166 -43.29 -25.57 -10.99
N PHE A 167 -42.14 -25.33 -10.37
CA PHE A 167 -40.95 -24.75 -10.96
C PHE A 167 -39.85 -25.82 -11.03
N ASP A 168 -39.04 -25.85 -12.09
CA ASP A 168 -37.90 -26.78 -12.20
C ASP A 168 -36.68 -26.32 -11.39
N THR A 169 -36.52 -25.01 -11.25
CA THR A 169 -35.61 -24.32 -10.33
C THR A 169 -36.41 -23.80 -9.12
N ALA A 170 -35.81 -23.73 -7.92
CA ALA A 170 -36.47 -23.11 -6.77
C ALA A 170 -36.60 -21.59 -6.97
N VAL A 171 -37.73 -21.01 -6.52
CA VAL A 171 -38.01 -19.57 -6.69
C VAL A 171 -38.31 -18.92 -5.34
N GLN A 172 -37.86 -17.68 -5.15
CA GLN A 172 -38.07 -16.89 -3.94
C GLN A 172 -39.43 -16.20 -3.94
N ASP A 173 -40.08 -16.17 -2.78
CA ASP A 173 -41.12 -15.19 -2.40
C ASP A 173 -42.32 -15.01 -3.34
N ALA A 174 -42.74 -16.12 -3.98
CA ALA A 174 -43.79 -16.14 -4.99
C ALA A 174 -45.11 -15.50 -4.53
N THR A 175 -45.60 -14.54 -5.32
CA THR A 175 -46.74 -13.68 -5.04
C THR A 175 -47.72 -13.70 -6.21
N PHE A 176 -49.03 -13.75 -5.91
CA PHE A 176 -50.10 -13.73 -6.92
C PHE A 176 -51.41 -13.19 -6.34
N THR A 177 -52.41 -12.94 -7.19
CA THR A 177 -53.71 -12.40 -6.77
C THR A 177 -54.83 -13.43 -6.95
N LEU A 178 -55.71 -13.55 -5.95
CA LEU A 178 -56.97 -14.28 -6.02
C LEU A 178 -58.13 -13.31 -6.29
N PHE A 179 -58.89 -13.55 -7.34
CA PHE A 179 -60.05 -12.75 -7.73
C PHE A 179 -61.37 -13.35 -7.23
N ASP A 180 -62.33 -12.48 -6.93
CA ASP A 180 -63.74 -12.76 -6.57
C ASP A 180 -63.97 -13.79 -5.43
N VAL A 181 -63.24 -13.67 -4.32
CA VAL A 181 -63.41 -14.53 -3.14
C VAL A 181 -64.65 -14.11 -2.31
N ASP A 182 -65.83 -14.52 -2.79
CA ASP A 182 -67.16 -13.99 -2.44
C ASP A 182 -67.90 -14.74 -1.29
N ALA A 183 -69.04 -14.20 -0.85
CA ALA A 183 -69.92 -14.79 0.16
C ALA A 183 -71.44 -14.71 -0.17
N GLY A 184 -71.81 -14.56 -1.44
CA GLY A 184 -73.14 -14.80 -1.99
C GLY A 184 -74.03 -13.57 -2.22
N VAL A 185 -74.80 -13.65 -3.31
CA VAL A 185 -75.66 -12.56 -3.84
C VAL A 185 -76.70 -12.01 -2.85
N ILE A 186 -76.74 -10.68 -2.73
CA ILE A 186 -77.73 -9.90 -1.96
C ILE A 186 -79.14 -9.99 -2.58
N GLY A 187 -80.14 -10.34 -1.77
CA GLY A 187 -81.56 -10.30 -2.15
C GLY A 187 -82.19 -8.90 -2.05
N ASP A 188 -83.30 -8.67 -2.79
CA ASP A 188 -83.99 -7.38 -2.87
C ASP A 188 -84.61 -6.92 -1.53
N PHE A 189 -84.61 -5.62 -1.26
CA PHE A 189 -84.82 -5.02 0.07
C PHE A 189 -86.26 -4.54 0.32
N ASP A 190 -86.81 -4.70 1.55
CA ASP A 190 -88.03 -3.95 1.95
C ASP A 190 -88.18 -3.63 3.47
N ASP A 191 -87.48 -4.27 4.42
CA ASP A 191 -87.68 -4.02 5.88
C ASP A 191 -86.42 -3.80 6.75
N GLY A 192 -85.21 -4.14 6.30
CA GLY A 192 -83.96 -3.59 6.85
C GLY A 192 -83.47 -4.19 8.17
N GLU A 193 -83.84 -5.42 8.48
CA GLU A 193 -83.25 -6.24 9.55
C GLU A 193 -82.28 -7.27 8.90
N TRP A 194 -81.08 -7.46 9.48
CA TRP A 194 -80.04 -8.33 8.91
C TRP A 194 -80.15 -9.74 9.50
N ASP A 195 -80.87 -10.64 8.84
CA ASP A 195 -80.89 -12.08 9.17
C ASP A 195 -79.78 -12.81 8.39
N ASP A 196 -78.92 -13.54 9.11
CA ASP A 196 -77.95 -14.48 8.51
C ASP A 196 -78.68 -15.60 7.76
N VAL A 197 -78.52 -15.67 6.43
CA VAL A 197 -78.95 -16.82 5.65
C VAL A 197 -77.97 -17.97 5.88
N GLU A 198 -78.22 -18.78 6.91
CA GLU A 198 -77.45 -19.97 7.27
C GLU A 198 -77.48 -21.01 6.12
N GLY A 199 -76.54 -20.88 5.19
CA GLY A 199 -76.48 -21.64 3.94
C GLY A 199 -76.10 -20.84 2.69
N ALA A 200 -75.83 -19.54 2.78
CA ALA A 200 -75.17 -18.79 1.71
C ALA A 200 -73.75 -19.36 1.44
N TRP A 201 -73.37 -19.38 0.16
CA TRP A 201 -72.08 -19.90 -0.33
C TRP A 201 -70.92 -19.05 0.18
N LYS A 202 -69.73 -19.66 0.27
CA LYS A 202 -68.52 -19.02 0.80
C LYS A 202 -67.30 -19.66 0.17
N ASP A 203 -66.68 -18.97 -0.78
CA ASP A 203 -65.47 -19.45 -1.40
C ASP A 203 -64.37 -19.60 -0.36
N LYS A 204 -63.71 -20.77 -0.36
CA LYS A 204 -62.61 -21.08 0.54
C LYS A 204 -61.42 -21.59 -0.28
N VAL A 205 -60.49 -20.68 -0.52
CA VAL A 205 -59.21 -20.98 -1.13
C VAL A 205 -58.23 -21.42 -0.04
N THR A 206 -57.46 -22.46 -0.32
CA THR A 206 -56.40 -22.96 0.58
C THR A 206 -55.12 -23.15 -0.22
N ILE A 207 -54.02 -22.60 0.28
CA ILE A 207 -52.73 -22.58 -0.41
C ILE A 207 -51.78 -23.55 0.30
N ILE A 208 -51.05 -24.35 -0.48
CA ILE A 208 -49.96 -25.18 0.03
C ILE A 208 -48.74 -24.93 -0.85
N ALA A 209 -47.84 -24.07 -0.38
CA ALA A 209 -46.53 -23.92 -0.95
C ALA A 209 -45.54 -24.89 -0.29
N LEU A 210 -44.61 -25.45 -1.09
CA LEU A 210 -43.63 -26.45 -0.66
C LEU A 210 -42.21 -26.08 -1.10
N ASP A 211 -41.24 -26.28 -0.21
CA ASP A 211 -39.81 -26.18 -0.51
C ASP A 211 -39.30 -27.40 -1.31
N GLN A 212 -38.02 -27.40 -1.69
CA GLN A 212 -37.34 -28.51 -2.37
C GLN A 212 -37.33 -29.83 -1.58
N TYR A 213 -37.61 -29.80 -0.27
CA TYR A 213 -37.65 -30.97 0.62
C TYR A 213 -39.08 -31.46 0.92
N GLY A 214 -40.11 -30.75 0.47
CA GLY A 214 -41.53 -31.03 0.72
C GLY A 214 -42.04 -30.54 2.08
N ASN A 215 -41.32 -29.64 2.77
CA ASN A 215 -41.84 -28.91 3.93
C ASN A 215 -42.85 -27.84 3.48
N ARG A 216 -43.71 -27.39 4.38
CA ARG A 216 -44.71 -26.35 4.09
C ARG A 216 -44.19 -24.97 4.43
N LEU A 217 -44.21 -24.08 3.45
CA LEU A 217 -43.83 -22.68 3.61
C LEU A 217 -44.95 -21.85 4.27
N PRO A 218 -44.60 -20.69 4.88
CA PRO A 218 -45.59 -19.69 5.28
C PRO A 218 -46.38 -19.17 4.08
N VAL A 219 -47.63 -18.78 4.32
CA VAL A 219 -48.47 -18.08 3.33
C VAL A 219 -49.19 -16.93 4.03
N GLU A 220 -49.04 -15.74 3.48
CA GLU A 220 -49.72 -14.53 3.92
C GLU A 220 -50.83 -14.13 2.94
N PHE A 221 -51.89 -13.51 3.47
CA PHE A 221 -52.99 -12.95 2.68
C PHE A 221 -53.18 -11.48 3.00
N THR A 222 -53.15 -10.62 1.99
CA THR A 222 -53.41 -9.18 2.09
C THR A 222 -54.57 -8.76 1.16
N GLY A 223 -54.89 -7.47 1.05
CA GLY A 223 -56.07 -6.99 0.30
C GLY A 223 -57.44 -7.19 0.99
N LEU A 224 -57.49 -7.95 2.08
CA LEU A 224 -58.69 -8.44 2.78
C LEU A 224 -59.73 -7.34 3.16
N ASP A 225 -60.78 -7.18 2.34
CA ASP A 225 -61.93 -6.29 2.66
C ASP A 225 -62.88 -6.90 3.73
N ILE A 226 -63.82 -6.09 4.23
CA ILE A 226 -64.72 -6.41 5.34
C ILE A 226 -65.53 -7.69 5.06
N GLY A 227 -65.22 -8.74 5.82
CA GLY A 227 -65.96 -10.01 5.83
C GLY A 227 -65.04 -11.23 5.80
N HIS A 228 -63.89 -11.09 5.12
CA HIS A 228 -62.92 -12.14 4.91
C HIS A 228 -62.45 -12.80 6.22
N ARG A 229 -62.15 -14.10 6.14
CA ARG A 229 -61.70 -14.92 7.27
C ARG A 229 -60.50 -15.77 6.87
N VAL A 230 -59.31 -15.35 7.29
CA VAL A 230 -58.09 -16.15 7.19
C VAL A 230 -58.01 -17.14 8.37
N SER A 231 -57.52 -18.35 8.12
CA SER A 231 -57.32 -19.38 9.13
C SER A 231 -56.17 -20.32 8.75
N GLY A 232 -54.94 -19.93 9.09
CA GLY A 232 -53.73 -20.53 8.49
C GLY A 232 -53.68 -20.20 7.00
N ASN A 233 -53.13 -21.10 6.19
CA ASN A 233 -53.03 -20.97 4.73
C ASN A 233 -54.38 -21.06 3.99
N SER A 234 -55.52 -20.79 4.64
CA SER A 234 -56.85 -20.70 4.02
C SER A 234 -57.43 -19.30 4.18
N VAL A 235 -58.01 -18.75 3.11
CA VAL A 235 -58.89 -17.57 3.13
C VAL A 235 -60.32 -17.99 2.77
N GLN A 236 -61.31 -17.41 3.46
CA GLN A 236 -62.73 -17.57 3.14
C GLN A 236 -63.41 -16.20 2.96
N GLY A 237 -64.32 -16.12 1.99
CA GLY A 237 -64.79 -14.88 1.34
C GLY A 237 -65.46 -13.79 2.18
N GLY A 238 -65.51 -12.60 1.59
CA GLY A 238 -65.97 -11.34 2.20
C GLY A 238 -67.37 -10.87 1.81
N TRP A 239 -67.85 -9.77 2.40
CA TRP A 239 -69.17 -9.18 2.05
C TRP A 239 -69.14 -8.32 0.77
N ARG A 240 -68.03 -8.37 0.03
CA ARG A 240 -67.74 -7.58 -1.17
C ARG A 240 -66.72 -8.33 -2.02
N THR A 241 -66.92 -8.25 -3.33
CA THR A 241 -65.94 -8.57 -4.36
C THR A 241 -64.71 -7.66 -4.17
N GLY A 242 -63.56 -8.24 -3.86
CA GLY A 242 -62.31 -7.51 -3.65
C GLY A 242 -61.12 -8.44 -3.60
N ASP A 243 -60.07 -8.08 -4.31
CA ASP A 243 -58.98 -8.98 -4.67
C ASP A 243 -58.08 -9.29 -3.46
N VAL A 244 -57.66 -10.55 -3.33
CA VAL A 244 -56.85 -11.03 -2.21
C VAL A 244 -55.47 -11.43 -2.71
N THR A 245 -54.47 -10.60 -2.43
CA THR A 245 -53.07 -10.91 -2.74
C THR A 245 -52.53 -11.96 -1.79
N VAL A 246 -51.87 -12.99 -2.34
CA VAL A 246 -51.20 -14.09 -1.65
C VAL A 246 -49.70 -13.91 -1.79
N ARG A 247 -48.95 -13.98 -0.69
CA ARG A 247 -47.48 -14.08 -0.70
C ARG A 247 -47.05 -15.39 -0.03
N VAL A 248 -46.27 -16.18 -0.74
CA VAL A 248 -45.47 -17.29 -0.18
C VAL A 248 -44.14 -16.69 0.29
N LEU A 249 -43.58 -17.20 1.39
CA LEU A 249 -42.27 -16.73 1.89
C LEU A 249 -41.21 -17.82 1.76
N GLY A 250 -40.03 -17.46 1.24
CA GLY A 250 -38.87 -18.32 1.02
C GLY A 250 -38.92 -19.21 -0.23
N GLU A 251 -37.89 -20.06 -0.40
CA GLU A 251 -37.71 -20.97 -1.55
C GLU A 251 -38.90 -21.91 -1.78
N VAL A 252 -39.70 -21.66 -2.81
CA VAL A 252 -40.80 -22.52 -3.26
C VAL A 252 -40.45 -23.27 -4.55
N THR A 253 -40.76 -24.57 -4.58
CA THR A 253 -40.69 -25.40 -5.80
C THR A 253 -42.06 -25.76 -6.34
N SER A 254 -43.11 -25.72 -5.50
CA SER A 254 -44.49 -25.90 -5.95
C SER A 254 -45.52 -25.19 -5.07
N ILE A 255 -46.57 -24.68 -5.71
CA ILE A 255 -47.73 -24.02 -5.10
C ILE A 255 -48.99 -24.78 -5.52
N GLN A 256 -49.69 -25.36 -4.54
CA GLN A 256 -51.01 -25.95 -4.74
C GLN A 256 -52.10 -24.97 -4.32
N VAL A 257 -52.97 -24.59 -5.26
CA VAL A 257 -54.17 -23.78 -4.99
C VAL A 257 -55.37 -24.72 -4.93
N ILE A 258 -56.03 -24.74 -3.77
CA ILE A 258 -57.04 -25.73 -3.40
C ILE A 258 -58.38 -25.05 -3.13
N LEU A 259 -59.41 -25.43 -3.88
CA LEU A 259 -60.78 -24.96 -3.72
C LEU A 259 -61.63 -26.05 -3.06
N GLU A 260 -62.22 -25.72 -1.91
CA GLU A 260 -63.15 -26.59 -1.20
C GLU A 260 -64.61 -26.29 -1.61
N ASP A 261 -65.33 -27.34 -2.02
CA ASP A 261 -66.77 -27.39 -2.41
C ASP A 261 -67.23 -26.92 -3.81
N GLY A 262 -66.35 -26.50 -4.73
CA GLY A 262 -66.74 -26.10 -6.09
C GLY A 262 -67.20 -27.23 -7.03
N ASP A 263 -68.34 -27.04 -7.71
CA ASP A 263 -68.95 -27.95 -8.71
C ASP A 263 -68.77 -27.41 -10.16
N GLY A 264 -67.55 -27.42 -10.72
CA GLY A 264 -67.33 -26.89 -12.08
C GLY A 264 -66.04 -27.29 -12.83
N TYR A 265 -65.42 -26.35 -13.52
CA TYR A 265 -64.29 -26.58 -14.46
C TYR A 265 -63.31 -25.40 -14.48
N VAL A 266 -62.07 -25.67 -14.94
CA VAL A 266 -61.05 -24.64 -15.14
C VAL A 266 -61.04 -24.16 -16.58
N ARG A 267 -60.88 -22.84 -16.73
CA ARG A 267 -60.62 -22.10 -17.95
C ARG A 267 -59.40 -21.22 -17.71
N VAL A 268 -58.64 -20.94 -18.76
CA VAL A 268 -57.65 -19.86 -18.76
C VAL A 268 -58.01 -18.95 -19.92
N ASP A 269 -58.06 -17.65 -19.65
CA ASP A 269 -58.15 -16.59 -20.64
C ASP A 269 -56.87 -15.75 -20.59
N ASP A 270 -56.77 -14.75 -21.47
CA ASP A 270 -55.52 -14.04 -21.76
C ASP A 270 -54.80 -13.46 -20.51
N ASP A 271 -55.53 -13.08 -19.45
CA ASP A 271 -54.97 -12.42 -18.24
C ASP A 271 -55.14 -13.24 -16.92
N GLU A 272 -55.80 -14.42 -16.91
CA GLU A 272 -56.13 -15.15 -15.66
C GLU A 272 -56.53 -16.64 -15.81
N VAL A 273 -56.34 -17.43 -14.74
CA VAL A 273 -56.91 -18.78 -14.56
C VAL A 273 -58.22 -18.70 -13.77
N VAL A 274 -59.36 -18.93 -14.44
CA VAL A 274 -60.70 -18.89 -13.83
C VAL A 274 -61.19 -20.30 -13.49
N PHE A 275 -61.53 -20.48 -12.22
CA PHE A 275 -62.22 -21.65 -11.69
C PHE A 275 -63.72 -21.36 -11.64
N TYR A 276 -64.51 -22.14 -12.40
CA TYR A 276 -65.97 -22.08 -12.35
C TYR A 276 -66.51 -23.04 -11.29
N ASP A 277 -67.58 -22.61 -10.64
CA ASP A 277 -68.44 -23.47 -9.81
C ASP A 277 -69.92 -23.35 -10.26
N ALA A 278 -70.89 -23.83 -9.47
CA ALA A 278 -72.32 -23.70 -9.79
C ALA A 278 -72.90 -22.28 -9.54
N HIS A 279 -72.15 -21.39 -8.90
CA HIS A 279 -72.62 -20.16 -8.26
C HIS A 279 -71.73 -18.91 -8.47
N GLY A 280 -70.43 -19.07 -8.76
CA GLY A 280 -69.49 -17.97 -9.05
C GLY A 280 -68.32 -18.34 -9.98
N GLU A 281 -67.40 -17.38 -10.12
CA GLU A 281 -66.08 -17.48 -10.76
C GLU A 281 -65.04 -17.16 -9.66
N VAL A 282 -63.91 -17.87 -9.59
CA VAL A 282 -62.77 -17.50 -8.72
C VAL A 282 -61.50 -17.53 -9.56
N GLY A 283 -60.78 -16.41 -9.62
CA GLY A 283 -59.61 -16.25 -10.51
C GLY A 283 -58.26 -16.37 -9.79
N ILE A 284 -57.22 -16.74 -10.54
CA ILE A 284 -55.81 -16.54 -10.19
C ILE A 284 -55.20 -15.63 -11.27
N GLY A 285 -54.71 -14.45 -10.90
CA GLY A 285 -53.94 -13.55 -11.76
C GLY A 285 -52.46 -13.96 -11.85
N ASP A 286 -51.65 -13.17 -12.54
CA ASP A 286 -50.22 -13.47 -12.79
C ASP A 286 -49.44 -13.83 -11.52
N VAL A 287 -48.44 -14.70 -11.67
CA VAL A 287 -47.57 -15.14 -10.56
C VAL A 287 -46.19 -14.52 -10.73
N SER A 288 -45.85 -13.56 -9.86
CA SER A 288 -44.52 -12.98 -9.77
C SER A 288 -43.66 -13.74 -8.75
N PHE A 289 -42.40 -14.01 -9.07
CA PHE A 289 -41.47 -14.72 -8.18
C PHE A 289 -40.03 -14.27 -8.44
N GLY A 290 -39.18 -14.26 -7.41
CA GLY A 290 -37.74 -14.04 -7.58
C GLY A 290 -37.04 -15.33 -8.00
N VAL A 291 -35.97 -15.24 -8.79
CA VAL A 291 -35.03 -16.36 -8.98
C VAL A 291 -33.70 -16.02 -8.32
N THR A 292 -33.19 -16.94 -7.51
CA THR A 292 -31.80 -16.94 -7.05
C THR A 292 -30.95 -17.56 -8.14
N ALA A 293 -30.24 -16.71 -8.87
CA ALA A 293 -29.16 -17.11 -9.75
C ALA A 293 -27.86 -16.50 -9.20
N PRO A 294 -26.71 -17.19 -9.26
CA PRO A 294 -25.45 -16.48 -9.17
C PRO A 294 -25.42 -15.45 -10.32
N PRO A 295 -24.87 -14.26 -10.09
CA PRO A 295 -24.74 -13.24 -11.12
C PRO A 295 -23.83 -13.71 -12.27
N PRO A 296 -23.83 -13.00 -13.42
CA PRO A 296 -22.86 -13.24 -14.46
C PRO A 296 -21.47 -12.78 -13.97
N PRO A 297 -20.42 -13.60 -14.11
CA PRO A 297 -19.07 -13.26 -13.63
C PRO A 297 -18.54 -11.95 -14.24
N GLY A 298 -17.98 -11.12 -13.38
CA GLY A 298 -17.53 -9.75 -13.60
C GLY A 298 -16.05 -9.61 -13.94
N ASN A 299 -15.50 -8.42 -13.66
CA ASN A 299 -14.09 -8.06 -13.77
C ASN A 299 -13.82 -6.94 -12.74
N ASP A 300 -13.78 -7.32 -11.46
CA ASP A 300 -13.89 -6.38 -10.34
C ASP A 300 -12.56 -5.67 -10.04
N TYR A 301 -12.67 -4.50 -9.40
CA TYR A 301 -11.56 -3.79 -8.77
C TYR A 301 -11.83 -3.69 -7.28
N ILE A 302 -10.97 -4.29 -6.45
CA ILE A 302 -11.10 -4.31 -4.99
C ILE A 302 -9.86 -3.64 -4.38
N ASP A 303 -10.09 -2.77 -3.40
CA ASP A 303 -9.09 -1.97 -2.69
C ASP A 303 -9.55 -1.90 -1.22
N ALA A 304 -9.13 -2.88 -0.40
CA ALA A 304 -9.68 -3.07 0.94
C ALA A 304 -9.11 -2.04 1.94
N GLY A 305 -7.78 -1.88 1.97
CA GLY A 305 -7.11 -0.70 2.50
C GLY A 305 -6.19 -0.98 3.69
N ALA A 306 -6.74 -1.00 4.90
CA ALA A 306 -5.95 -1.13 6.13
C ALA A 306 -6.72 -1.86 7.25
N GLY A 307 -6.45 -3.15 7.39
CA GLY A 307 -7.28 -4.06 8.17
C GLY A 307 -6.64 -5.42 8.50
N ASN A 308 -7.42 -6.49 8.38
CA ASN A 308 -7.02 -7.90 8.40
C ASN A 308 -8.03 -8.67 7.54
N ASP A 309 -8.00 -8.40 6.24
CA ASP A 309 -9.21 -8.36 5.41
C ASP A 309 -9.52 -9.70 4.74
N SER A 310 -10.80 -10.00 4.54
CA SER A 310 -11.29 -11.26 3.99
C SER A 310 -11.94 -11.03 2.63
N ILE A 311 -11.13 -11.08 1.57
CA ILE A 311 -11.54 -10.80 0.18
C ILE A 311 -11.90 -12.11 -0.55
N VAL A 312 -13.06 -12.13 -1.21
CA VAL A 312 -13.52 -13.24 -2.04
C VAL A 312 -14.04 -12.71 -3.38
N SER A 313 -13.21 -12.79 -4.42
CA SER A 313 -13.66 -12.64 -5.81
C SER A 313 -14.23 -13.98 -6.30
N ASP A 314 -15.53 -14.18 -6.07
CA ASP A 314 -16.31 -15.15 -6.85
C ASP A 314 -16.11 -14.77 -8.35
N GLY A 315 -15.78 -15.74 -9.21
CA GLY A 315 -14.71 -15.49 -10.21
C GLY A 315 -15.00 -14.57 -11.40
N GLY A 316 -14.04 -13.70 -11.71
CA GLY A 316 -13.97 -12.87 -12.92
C GLY A 316 -12.57 -12.84 -13.56
N ASN A 317 -12.05 -11.64 -13.79
CA ASN A 317 -10.67 -11.36 -14.21
C ASN A 317 -10.21 -10.12 -13.42
N ASP A 318 -10.05 -10.31 -12.12
CA ASP A 318 -10.22 -9.25 -11.14
C ASP A 318 -8.89 -8.59 -10.76
N THR A 319 -8.95 -7.35 -10.27
CA THR A 319 -7.78 -6.61 -9.77
C THR A 319 -7.96 -6.33 -8.28
N ILE A 320 -7.10 -6.90 -7.44
CA ILE A 320 -7.24 -6.87 -5.98
C ILE A 320 -6.01 -6.19 -5.36
N TYR A 321 -6.27 -5.22 -4.49
CA TYR A 321 -5.34 -4.66 -3.53
C TYR A 321 -5.90 -4.96 -2.14
N ALA A 322 -5.21 -5.79 -1.34
CA ALA A 322 -5.60 -6.02 0.05
C ALA A 322 -5.19 -4.81 0.91
N GLY A 323 -3.89 -4.54 1.01
CA GLY A 323 -3.36 -3.24 1.42
C GLY A 323 -2.34 -3.35 2.55
N THR A 324 -2.79 -3.18 3.80
CA THR A 324 -1.92 -3.33 4.98
C THR A 324 -2.63 -4.08 6.11
N GLY A 325 -2.20 -5.30 6.42
CA GLY A 325 -2.94 -6.15 7.35
C GLY A 325 -2.31 -7.52 7.64
N ASN A 326 -3.13 -8.56 7.62
CA ASN A 326 -2.78 -9.99 7.66
C ASN A 326 -3.89 -10.72 6.89
N ASP A 327 -3.92 -10.47 5.60
CA ASP A 327 -5.14 -10.51 4.79
C ASP A 327 -5.36 -11.91 4.19
N THR A 328 -6.58 -12.20 3.75
CA THR A 328 -6.95 -13.49 3.18
C THR A 328 -7.73 -13.26 1.89
N VAL A 329 -7.08 -13.53 0.76
CA VAL A 329 -7.67 -13.46 -0.58
C VAL A 329 -8.01 -14.87 -1.05
N VAL A 330 -9.26 -15.08 -1.47
CA VAL A 330 -9.70 -16.35 -2.07
C VAL A 330 -10.43 -16.05 -3.37
N ALA A 331 -9.73 -16.16 -4.50
CA ALA A 331 -10.33 -16.00 -5.81
C ALA A 331 -10.83 -17.35 -6.36
N ASP A 332 -11.93 -17.30 -7.12
CA ASP A 332 -12.43 -18.41 -7.93
C ASP A 332 -11.63 -18.49 -9.28
N PRO A 333 -12.01 -19.33 -10.27
CA PRO A 333 -11.32 -19.40 -11.56
C PRO A 333 -11.37 -18.10 -12.39
N GLY A 334 -10.22 -17.55 -12.78
CA GLY A 334 -10.05 -16.31 -13.55
C GLY A 334 -8.58 -15.99 -13.85
N ASP A 335 -8.28 -15.03 -14.76
CA ASP A 335 -6.91 -14.46 -14.84
C ASP A 335 -6.87 -13.16 -14.00
N HIS A 336 -6.46 -13.27 -12.73
CA HIS A 336 -6.50 -12.18 -11.74
C HIS A 336 -5.17 -11.40 -11.65
N LEU A 337 -5.22 -10.20 -11.09
CA LEU A 337 -4.05 -9.39 -10.73
C LEU A 337 -4.14 -8.98 -9.26
N ILE A 338 -3.27 -9.54 -8.42
CA ILE A 338 -3.37 -9.43 -6.96
C ILE A 338 -2.12 -8.78 -6.38
N TYR A 339 -2.33 -7.81 -5.48
CA TYR A 339 -1.32 -7.22 -4.62
C TYR A 339 -1.78 -7.39 -3.17
N ALA A 340 -1.04 -8.17 -2.36
CA ALA A 340 -1.34 -8.32 -0.94
C ALA A 340 -0.95 -7.03 -0.20
N GLY A 341 0.35 -6.69 -0.18
CA GLY A 341 0.85 -5.38 0.22
C GLY A 341 1.87 -5.45 1.36
N THR A 342 1.43 -5.20 2.59
CA THR A 342 2.29 -5.36 3.78
C THR A 342 1.55 -6.14 4.87
N GLY A 343 1.98 -7.36 5.16
CA GLY A 343 1.21 -8.25 6.03
C GLY A 343 1.75 -9.68 6.11
N LYS A 344 0.92 -10.60 6.60
CA LYS A 344 1.22 -12.04 6.58
C LYS A 344 0.06 -12.74 5.95
N ASP A 345 0.05 -12.64 4.63
CA ASP A 345 -1.16 -12.71 3.84
C ASP A 345 -1.32 -14.11 3.23
N VAL A 346 -2.57 -14.48 2.97
CA VAL A 346 -2.96 -15.83 2.56
C VAL A 346 -3.77 -15.74 1.28
N ILE A 347 -3.14 -16.07 0.15
CA ILE A 347 -3.74 -16.02 -1.18
C ILE A 347 -4.04 -17.45 -1.65
N ILE A 348 -5.28 -17.72 -2.08
CA ILE A 348 -5.73 -19.03 -2.55
C ILE A 348 -6.60 -18.88 -3.80
N GLU A 349 -6.04 -19.19 -4.97
CA GLU A 349 -6.66 -19.03 -6.29
C GLU A 349 -7.38 -20.29 -6.81
N GLY A 350 -8.15 -20.11 -7.90
CA GLY A 350 -8.79 -21.16 -8.69
C GLY A 350 -7.99 -21.65 -9.92
N ASP A 351 -8.70 -22.00 -11.00
CA ASP A 351 -8.08 -22.31 -12.31
C ASP A 351 -7.88 -20.99 -13.09
N GLY A 352 -6.64 -20.57 -13.39
CA GLY A 352 -6.35 -19.20 -13.84
C GLY A 352 -5.08 -19.01 -14.70
N ASN A 353 -4.69 -17.76 -14.92
CA ASN A 353 -3.35 -17.35 -15.35
C ASN A 353 -3.01 -16.03 -14.64
N SER A 354 -3.03 -16.06 -13.30
CA SER A 354 -2.97 -14.88 -12.44
C SER A 354 -1.55 -14.29 -12.33
N GLU A 355 -1.46 -12.98 -12.11
CA GLU A 355 -0.23 -12.30 -11.68
C GLU A 355 -0.40 -11.88 -10.21
N ILE A 356 0.44 -12.43 -9.33
CA ILE A 356 0.33 -12.28 -7.86
C ILE A 356 1.60 -11.63 -7.32
N HIS A 357 1.43 -10.61 -6.49
CA HIS A 357 2.47 -9.94 -5.72
C HIS A 357 2.08 -10.07 -4.24
N GLY A 358 2.90 -10.76 -3.43
CA GLY A 358 2.75 -10.78 -1.97
C GLY A 358 3.09 -9.41 -1.38
N GLY A 359 4.37 -9.19 -1.07
CA GLY A 359 4.90 -7.86 -0.78
C GLY A 359 5.97 -7.83 0.29
N ASP A 360 5.65 -7.26 1.45
CA ASP A 360 6.53 -7.19 2.62
C ASP A 360 5.92 -7.96 3.81
N ASP A 361 6.76 -8.76 4.50
CA ASP A 361 6.47 -9.77 5.56
C ASP A 361 6.23 -11.23 5.03
N GLU A 362 5.81 -12.20 5.87
CA GLU A 362 5.89 -13.66 5.55
C GLU A 362 4.56 -14.22 5.03
N ASP A 363 4.48 -14.48 3.72
CA ASP A 363 3.26 -14.82 3.00
C ASP A 363 3.06 -16.32 2.68
N SER A 364 1.81 -16.67 2.35
CA SER A 364 1.35 -18.03 2.04
C SER A 364 0.47 -18.06 0.79
N ILE A 365 1.10 -18.14 -0.39
CA ILE A 365 0.44 -18.05 -1.70
C ILE A 365 0.17 -19.44 -2.30
N THR A 366 -1.00 -19.64 -2.90
CA THR A 366 -1.37 -20.80 -3.73
C THR A 366 -2.04 -20.34 -5.01
N ALA A 367 -1.33 -20.37 -6.14
CA ALA A 367 -1.77 -19.82 -7.43
C ALA A 367 -2.72 -20.74 -8.23
N GLY A 368 -2.81 -22.01 -7.86
CA GLY A 368 -3.96 -22.86 -8.22
C GLY A 368 -3.78 -23.65 -9.52
N GLY A 369 -4.04 -23.05 -10.68
CA GLY A 369 -4.47 -23.84 -11.84
C GLY A 369 -4.29 -23.25 -13.25
N GLY A 370 -3.16 -22.61 -13.57
CA GLY A 370 -2.73 -22.54 -14.96
C GLY A 370 -1.28 -22.13 -15.20
N SER A 371 -1.06 -21.00 -15.88
CA SER A 371 0.29 -20.48 -16.13
C SER A 371 0.47 -19.18 -15.36
N ASP A 372 0.67 -19.33 -14.06
CA ASP A 372 0.60 -18.24 -13.10
C ASP A 372 1.98 -17.58 -12.92
N THR A 373 2.01 -16.32 -12.50
CA THR A 373 3.23 -15.57 -12.23
C THR A 373 3.18 -15.01 -10.81
N VAL A 374 4.04 -15.49 -9.92
CA VAL A 374 4.07 -15.09 -8.51
C VAL A 374 5.39 -14.43 -8.16
N PHE A 375 5.30 -13.20 -7.67
CA PHE A 375 6.36 -12.49 -6.96
C PHE A 375 6.04 -12.58 -5.48
N ALA A 376 6.88 -13.26 -4.69
CA ALA A 376 6.62 -13.51 -3.28
C ALA A 376 6.82 -12.21 -2.47
N GLY A 377 8.06 -11.84 -2.14
CA GLY A 377 8.26 -10.66 -1.31
C GLY A 377 9.70 -10.36 -0.89
N SER A 378 9.84 -9.51 0.11
CA SER A 378 11.14 -9.16 0.72
C SER A 378 11.56 -10.08 1.88
N GLN A 379 10.71 -11.06 2.21
CA GLN A 379 10.72 -11.85 3.45
C GLN A 379 10.38 -13.33 3.16
N ALA A 380 10.40 -14.19 4.20
CA ALA A 380 10.63 -15.64 4.04
C ALA A 380 9.38 -16.48 3.69
N ASP A 381 8.96 -16.45 2.43
CA ASP A 381 7.61 -16.82 1.99
C ASP A 381 7.39 -18.30 1.67
N THR A 382 6.13 -18.66 1.41
CA THR A 382 5.75 -20.00 0.96
C THR A 382 4.78 -19.93 -0.22
N VAL A 383 5.27 -20.28 -1.42
CA VAL A 383 4.52 -20.21 -2.68
C VAL A 383 4.30 -21.60 -3.26
N PHE A 384 3.05 -21.90 -3.56
CA PHE A 384 2.63 -23.03 -4.39
C PHE A 384 2.12 -22.48 -5.73
N GLY A 385 2.66 -22.96 -6.85
CA GLY A 385 2.09 -22.77 -8.18
C GLY A 385 0.81 -23.60 -8.29
N GLY A 386 0.82 -24.63 -9.14
CA GLY A 386 -0.22 -25.66 -9.08
C GLY A 386 -0.24 -26.63 -10.23
N THR A 387 -0.95 -26.27 -11.30
CA THR A 387 -1.05 -27.11 -12.50
C THR A 387 -1.00 -26.29 -13.79
N GLY A 388 0.15 -26.28 -14.45
CA GLY A 388 0.31 -25.75 -15.82
C GLY A 388 1.77 -25.45 -16.15
N ASP A 389 2.16 -24.21 -16.45
CA ASP A 389 3.56 -23.83 -16.68
C ASP A 389 3.83 -22.50 -15.95
N ASP A 390 4.30 -22.57 -14.69
CA ASP A 390 4.31 -21.44 -13.74
C ASP A 390 5.64 -20.66 -13.69
N PHE A 391 5.60 -19.41 -13.19
CA PHE A 391 6.77 -18.56 -12.92
C PHE A 391 6.76 -18.07 -11.46
N LEU A 392 7.62 -18.64 -10.61
CA LEU A 392 7.68 -18.32 -9.17
C LEU A 392 9.01 -17.63 -8.82
N PHE A 393 8.93 -16.43 -8.25
CA PHE A 393 10.07 -15.63 -7.82
C PHE A 393 9.98 -15.35 -6.31
N GLY A 394 10.96 -15.83 -5.53
CA GLY A 394 11.05 -15.55 -4.09
C GLY A 394 11.43 -14.09 -3.82
N GLN A 395 12.63 -13.75 -4.28
CA GLN A 395 13.34 -12.46 -4.19
C GLN A 395 14.23 -12.30 -2.95
N GLY A 396 13.77 -12.59 -1.72
CA GLY A 396 14.58 -12.32 -0.52
C GLY A 396 14.19 -13.05 0.77
N GLN A 397 15.20 -13.38 1.59
CA GLN A 397 15.09 -14.25 2.79
C GLN A 397 14.71 -15.71 2.44
N GLU A 398 14.48 -16.56 3.44
CA GLU A 398 14.48 -18.04 3.29
C GLU A 398 13.18 -18.60 2.66
N ASP A 399 13.10 -18.59 1.33
CA ASP A 399 11.89 -18.90 0.56
C ASP A 399 11.58 -20.38 0.38
N LYS A 400 10.31 -20.69 0.09
CA LYS A 400 9.78 -22.04 -0.14
C LYS A 400 8.88 -22.07 -1.37
N LEU A 401 9.47 -22.36 -2.53
CA LEU A 401 8.79 -22.36 -3.84
C LEU A 401 8.48 -23.79 -4.29
N TYR A 402 7.23 -24.04 -4.69
CA TYR A 402 6.72 -25.36 -5.11
C TYR A 402 5.94 -25.26 -6.43
N GLY A 403 6.54 -25.68 -7.56
CA GLY A 403 5.90 -25.65 -8.88
C GLY A 403 4.70 -26.62 -9.00
N GLN A 404 4.93 -27.88 -8.65
CA GLN A 404 3.97 -29.01 -8.72
C GLN A 404 3.81 -29.64 -10.12
N ASP A 405 2.66 -29.53 -10.80
CA ASP A 405 2.38 -30.27 -12.04
C ASP A 405 2.60 -29.38 -13.28
N GLY A 406 3.87 -29.11 -13.63
CA GLY A 406 4.17 -28.21 -14.75
C GLY A 406 5.59 -28.21 -15.33
N ASN A 407 5.86 -27.33 -16.31
CA ASN A 407 7.21 -27.10 -16.87
C ASN A 407 7.82 -25.79 -16.31
N ASP A 408 7.84 -25.70 -14.99
CA ASP A 408 7.87 -24.44 -14.24
C ASP A 408 9.23 -23.72 -14.25
N PHE A 409 9.19 -22.42 -14.01
CA PHE A 409 10.35 -21.58 -13.74
C PHE A 409 10.32 -21.14 -12.26
N LEU A 410 11.36 -21.49 -11.49
CA LEU A 410 11.51 -21.07 -10.10
C LEU A 410 12.84 -20.31 -9.93
N ASP A 411 12.83 -19.18 -9.24
CA ASP A 411 14.04 -18.41 -8.88
C ASP A 411 13.95 -17.91 -7.43
N GLY A 412 14.89 -18.30 -6.57
CA GLY A 412 14.84 -18.00 -5.13
C GLY A 412 15.21 -16.55 -4.81
N GLY A 413 16.18 -15.97 -5.52
CA GLY A 413 16.65 -14.61 -5.27
C GLY A 413 17.79 -14.51 -4.25
N ALA A 414 17.49 -14.30 -2.97
CA ALA A 414 18.51 -13.93 -1.96
C ALA A 414 18.24 -14.49 -0.55
N GLY A 415 18.31 -15.82 -0.40
CA GLY A 415 17.93 -16.48 0.84
C GLY A 415 18.72 -17.74 1.21
N VAL A 416 18.02 -18.77 1.67
CA VAL A 416 18.53 -20.13 1.97
C VAL A 416 17.42 -21.08 1.57
N ASP A 417 17.22 -21.19 0.27
CA ASP A 417 15.87 -21.34 -0.27
C ASP A 417 15.51 -22.81 -0.52
N THR A 418 14.22 -23.13 -0.54
CA THR A 418 13.72 -24.49 -0.82
C THR A 418 12.86 -24.48 -2.08
N LEU A 419 13.47 -24.85 -3.20
CA LEU A 419 12.84 -24.84 -4.52
C LEU A 419 12.59 -26.26 -4.99
N LEU A 420 11.32 -26.66 -5.07
CA LEU A 420 10.89 -27.94 -5.65
C LEU A 420 10.05 -27.68 -6.91
N GLY A 421 10.46 -28.22 -8.06
CA GLY A 421 9.64 -28.26 -9.28
C GLY A 421 8.51 -29.29 -9.14
N GLY A 422 8.53 -30.36 -9.95
CA GLY A 422 7.62 -31.50 -9.70
C GLY A 422 7.46 -32.52 -10.83
N GLU A 423 6.30 -32.52 -11.51
CA GLU A 423 6.01 -33.38 -12.67
C GLU A 423 6.14 -32.63 -14.02
N GLY A 424 7.35 -32.29 -14.47
CA GLY A 424 7.54 -31.87 -15.88
C GLY A 424 8.96 -31.60 -16.38
N HIS A 425 9.23 -30.38 -16.84
CA HIS A 425 10.51 -29.95 -17.42
C HIS A 425 11.03 -28.63 -16.83
N ASP A 426 11.02 -28.62 -15.50
CA ASP A 426 11.30 -27.50 -14.62
C ASP A 426 12.70 -26.87 -14.83
N THR A 427 12.76 -25.55 -14.68
CA THR A 427 13.98 -24.73 -14.69
C THR A 427 14.07 -23.99 -13.35
N ILE A 428 15.14 -24.25 -12.58
CA ILE A 428 15.23 -23.82 -11.18
C ILE A 428 16.56 -23.09 -10.97
N TYR A 429 16.48 -21.83 -10.55
CA TYR A 429 17.60 -20.97 -10.16
C TYR A 429 17.63 -20.82 -8.63
N GLY A 430 18.77 -21.12 -8.01
CA GLY A 430 18.88 -21.11 -6.55
C GLY A 430 18.65 -19.73 -5.93
N GLY A 431 19.37 -18.73 -6.43
CA GLY A 431 19.48 -17.41 -5.80
C GLY A 431 20.91 -17.17 -5.36
N ASN A 432 21.08 -16.58 -4.17
CA ASN A 432 22.36 -16.38 -3.50
C ASN A 432 22.34 -17.09 -2.13
N ARG A 433 23.41 -17.85 -1.81
CA ARG A 433 23.66 -18.64 -0.59
C ARG A 433 23.23 -20.14 -0.69
N TRP A 434 22.50 -20.73 0.26
CA TRP A 434 22.57 -22.18 0.56
C TRP A 434 21.30 -22.99 0.25
N ASP A 435 21.03 -23.18 -1.04
CA ASP A 435 19.71 -23.59 -1.50
C ASP A 435 19.50 -25.11 -1.64
N LEU A 436 18.27 -25.53 -1.33
CA LEU A 436 17.72 -26.87 -1.46
C LEU A 436 16.91 -27.00 -2.76
N LEU A 437 17.60 -27.08 -3.90
CA LEU A 437 16.95 -27.33 -5.20
C LEU A 437 16.60 -28.82 -5.39
N ARG A 438 15.41 -29.06 -5.96
CA ARG A 438 15.03 -30.32 -6.61
C ARG A 438 14.11 -30.02 -7.80
N GLY A 439 14.39 -30.57 -8.97
CA GLY A 439 13.37 -30.70 -10.02
C GLY A 439 12.35 -31.78 -9.63
N GLY A 440 12.14 -32.79 -10.47
CA GLY A 440 11.35 -33.94 -10.03
C GLY A 440 11.41 -35.15 -10.96
N ASP A 441 10.29 -35.49 -11.60
CA ASP A 441 10.16 -36.68 -12.44
C ASP A 441 10.28 -36.37 -13.95
N GLY A 442 11.26 -35.54 -14.31
CA GLY A 442 11.36 -34.91 -15.62
C GLY A 442 12.65 -35.14 -16.42
N ASN A 443 12.95 -34.13 -17.24
CA ASN A 443 14.32 -33.70 -17.56
C ASN A 443 14.38 -32.23 -17.15
N ASP A 444 15.16 -31.93 -16.12
CA ASP A 444 15.05 -30.70 -15.34
C ASP A 444 16.39 -29.96 -15.39
N SER A 445 16.34 -28.63 -15.32
CA SER A 445 17.47 -27.71 -15.47
C SER A 445 17.71 -26.94 -14.17
N LEU A 446 18.60 -27.46 -13.32
CA LEU A 446 18.94 -26.85 -12.02
C LEU A 446 20.22 -26.02 -12.14
N VAL A 447 20.16 -24.77 -11.71
CA VAL A 447 21.26 -23.80 -11.66
C VAL A 447 21.37 -23.28 -10.22
N GLY A 448 22.28 -23.87 -9.44
CA GLY A 448 22.70 -23.29 -8.16
C GLY A 448 23.88 -22.34 -8.34
N ASP A 449 24.16 -21.60 -7.28
CA ASP A 449 25.20 -20.57 -7.23
C ASP A 449 26.60 -21.12 -6.86
N GLN A 450 27.45 -20.26 -6.28
CA GLN A 450 28.81 -20.60 -5.82
C GLN A 450 28.85 -21.36 -4.47
N TYR A 451 27.77 -21.35 -3.67
CA TYR A 451 27.74 -21.86 -2.30
C TYR A 451 27.15 -23.27 -2.17
N GLY A 452 26.28 -23.69 -3.09
CA GLY A 452 26.21 -25.09 -3.56
C GLY A 452 24.96 -25.93 -3.20
N VAL A 453 24.46 -26.66 -4.21
CA VAL A 453 23.15 -27.34 -4.21
C VAL A 453 23.09 -28.59 -3.30
N LEU A 454 22.24 -28.55 -2.27
CA LEU A 454 22.04 -29.67 -1.34
C LEU A 454 21.03 -30.71 -1.87
N THR A 455 21.39 -31.42 -2.96
CA THR A 455 20.55 -32.42 -3.67
C THR A 455 20.09 -33.63 -2.83
N SER A 456 19.12 -33.43 -1.93
CA SER A 456 18.46 -34.51 -1.19
C SER A 456 17.34 -35.15 -2.02
N GLY A 457 17.27 -36.48 -2.09
CA GLY A 457 16.08 -37.19 -2.62
C GLY A 457 16.32 -38.36 -3.55
N GLY A 458 17.49 -38.48 -4.18
CA GLY A 458 17.98 -39.73 -4.79
C GLY A 458 17.30 -40.20 -6.09
N ALA A 459 18.09 -40.21 -7.18
CA ALA A 459 17.75 -40.77 -8.49
C ALA A 459 17.56 -42.31 -8.50
N THR A 460 16.54 -42.81 -7.80
CA THR A 460 16.16 -44.24 -7.75
C THR A 460 15.06 -44.54 -8.79
N ARG A 461 15.29 -44.17 -10.05
CA ARG A 461 14.28 -44.35 -11.11
C ARG A 461 13.98 -45.82 -11.37
N VAL A 462 12.81 -46.28 -10.94
CA VAL A 462 12.22 -47.56 -11.37
C VAL A 462 11.51 -47.36 -12.72
N GLY A 463 12.30 -47.12 -13.77
CA GLY A 463 11.85 -47.32 -15.16
C GLY A 463 11.33 -46.10 -15.94
N GLY A 464 12.14 -45.04 -16.05
CA GLY A 464 12.01 -44.00 -17.08
C GLY A 464 13.22 -43.96 -18.03
N THR A 465 13.18 -43.15 -19.10
CA THR A 465 14.27 -43.00 -20.09
C THR A 465 14.79 -41.58 -20.27
N ALA A 466 14.35 -40.64 -19.44
CA ALA A 466 14.83 -39.25 -19.41
C ALA A 466 16.21 -39.10 -18.73
N GLN A 467 16.90 -38.00 -19.00
CA GLN A 467 18.20 -37.60 -18.46
C GLN A 467 18.18 -36.10 -18.08
N SER A 468 17.98 -35.78 -16.79
CA SER A 468 18.13 -34.41 -16.28
C SER A 468 19.56 -33.88 -16.50
N THR A 469 19.69 -32.56 -16.63
CA THR A 469 20.96 -31.88 -16.94
C THR A 469 21.26 -30.81 -15.90
N LEU A 470 22.17 -31.12 -14.98
CA LEU A 470 22.76 -30.16 -14.06
C LEU A 470 23.86 -29.39 -14.80
N ASP A 471 23.61 -28.12 -15.17
CA ASP A 471 24.60 -27.29 -15.86
C ASP A 471 25.43 -26.49 -14.83
N VAL A 472 26.47 -27.14 -14.31
CA VAL A 472 27.38 -26.58 -13.30
C VAL A 472 28.34 -25.60 -14.00
N THR A 473 27.86 -24.38 -14.21
CA THR A 473 28.58 -23.29 -14.89
C THR A 473 29.61 -22.60 -13.98
N ALA A 474 29.36 -22.57 -12.66
CA ALA A 474 30.31 -22.20 -11.63
C ALA A 474 31.21 -23.39 -11.21
N TYR A 475 32.27 -23.15 -10.42
CA TYR A 475 33.18 -24.21 -10.00
C TYR A 475 32.54 -25.15 -8.96
N ALA A 476 32.47 -26.44 -9.28
CA ALA A 476 31.93 -27.47 -8.38
C ALA A 476 32.77 -27.62 -7.10
N SER A 477 32.36 -26.93 -6.04
CA SER A 477 33.00 -26.90 -4.71
C SER A 477 32.63 -28.12 -3.86
N ASP A 478 31.34 -28.38 -3.65
CA ASP A 478 30.84 -29.51 -2.87
C ASP A 478 29.66 -30.24 -3.54
N VAL A 479 29.82 -31.54 -3.77
CA VAL A 479 28.71 -32.44 -4.17
C VAL A 479 28.73 -33.67 -3.28
N ALA A 480 27.82 -33.70 -2.30
CA ALA A 480 27.77 -34.70 -1.24
C ALA A 480 27.23 -36.07 -1.72
N TRP A 481 27.97 -36.78 -2.58
CA TRP A 481 27.60 -38.11 -3.08
C TRP A 481 27.50 -39.15 -1.94
N SER A 482 26.28 -39.45 -1.50
CA SER A 482 26.02 -40.59 -0.61
C SER A 482 26.48 -41.91 -1.26
N ALA A 483 26.99 -42.84 -0.44
CA ALA A 483 27.82 -43.97 -0.91
C ALA A 483 27.06 -45.09 -1.64
N GLY A 484 26.52 -44.80 -2.82
CA GLY A 484 25.99 -45.75 -3.81
C GLY A 484 27.08 -46.23 -4.79
N ALA A 485 27.10 -47.52 -5.10
CA ALA A 485 28.14 -48.11 -5.96
C ALA A 485 27.87 -47.83 -7.46
N ALA A 486 28.30 -46.67 -7.96
CA ALA A 486 28.26 -46.34 -9.38
C ALA A 486 29.15 -47.29 -10.21
N THR A 487 28.56 -47.95 -11.22
CA THR A 487 29.27 -48.93 -12.08
C THR A 487 29.50 -48.46 -13.51
N SER A 488 29.33 -47.16 -13.78
CA SER A 488 29.49 -46.52 -15.09
C SER A 488 30.03 -45.09 -14.93
N PRO A 489 30.77 -44.54 -15.91
CA PRO A 489 31.35 -43.20 -15.80
C PRO A 489 30.29 -42.10 -15.92
N VAL A 490 30.40 -41.09 -15.05
CA VAL A 490 29.79 -39.78 -15.25
C VAL A 490 30.63 -39.03 -16.28
N LYS A 491 29.98 -38.30 -17.18
CA LYS A 491 30.64 -37.38 -18.12
C LYS A 491 30.49 -35.96 -17.61
N ILE A 492 31.58 -35.21 -17.62
CA ILE A 492 31.57 -33.77 -17.42
C ILE A 492 32.10 -33.13 -18.70
N SER A 493 31.39 -32.11 -19.19
CA SER A 493 31.86 -31.19 -20.24
C SER A 493 32.43 -29.94 -19.60
N ASN A 494 33.61 -29.52 -20.03
CA ASN A 494 34.13 -28.19 -19.71
C ASN A 494 33.54 -27.13 -20.67
N ALA A 495 33.75 -25.84 -20.38
CA ALA A 495 33.33 -24.69 -21.18
C ALA A 495 33.86 -24.65 -22.63
N TYR A 496 34.68 -25.63 -23.05
CA TYR A 496 35.16 -25.80 -24.42
C TYR A 496 34.57 -27.03 -25.13
N GLY A 497 33.56 -27.68 -24.55
CA GLY A 497 32.83 -28.80 -25.15
C GLY A 497 33.62 -30.11 -25.26
N THR A 498 34.72 -30.26 -24.52
CA THR A 498 35.51 -31.50 -24.47
C THR A 498 35.12 -32.38 -23.28
N PRO A 499 34.72 -33.65 -23.49
CA PRO A 499 34.38 -34.54 -22.37
C PRO A 499 35.61 -34.98 -21.57
N VAL A 500 35.45 -35.06 -20.25
CA VAL A 500 36.40 -35.69 -19.32
C VAL A 500 35.76 -36.92 -18.67
N ASP A 501 36.49 -38.04 -18.63
CA ASP A 501 36.07 -39.28 -17.95
C ASP A 501 36.68 -39.35 -16.54
N LEU A 502 35.84 -39.47 -15.49
CA LEU A 502 36.30 -39.73 -14.11
C LEU A 502 36.41 -41.23 -13.81
N TYR A 503 37.47 -41.63 -13.10
CA TYR A 503 37.75 -43.03 -12.74
C TYR A 503 38.10 -43.24 -11.26
N HIS A 504 37.11 -43.69 -10.49
CA HIS A 504 37.24 -44.37 -9.18
C HIS A 504 37.62 -43.49 -7.96
N ILE A 505 36.89 -43.69 -6.85
CA ILE A 505 37.20 -43.16 -5.52
C ILE A 505 37.71 -44.33 -4.66
N ASN A 506 38.85 -44.16 -3.98
CA ASN A 506 39.36 -45.21 -3.09
C ASN A 506 38.60 -45.25 -1.75
N PRO A 507 38.51 -46.43 -1.09
CA PRO A 507 37.83 -46.57 0.21
C PRO A 507 38.44 -45.80 1.39
N ASP A 508 39.54 -45.08 1.19
CA ASP A 508 40.22 -44.22 2.16
C ASP A 508 40.02 -42.70 1.88
N GLY A 509 39.17 -42.35 0.90
CA GLY A 509 38.90 -40.98 0.51
C GLY A 509 39.91 -40.37 -0.46
N THR A 510 40.92 -41.12 -0.92
CA THR A 510 41.88 -40.58 -1.91
C THR A 510 41.27 -40.53 -3.31
N LEU A 511 41.20 -39.31 -3.87
CA LEU A 511 40.87 -39.03 -5.26
C LEU A 511 42.12 -39.23 -6.15
N VAL A 512 41.96 -39.85 -7.32
CA VAL A 512 43.04 -40.05 -8.29
C VAL A 512 42.67 -39.39 -9.62
N LEU A 513 43.13 -38.15 -9.81
CA LEU A 513 42.96 -37.41 -11.06
C LEU A 513 43.91 -37.96 -12.13
N VAL A 514 43.38 -38.31 -13.31
CA VAL A 514 44.16 -38.72 -14.49
C VAL A 514 43.77 -37.85 -15.69
N ALA A 515 44.27 -36.62 -15.70
CA ALA A 515 44.02 -35.69 -16.80
C ALA A 515 44.77 -36.13 -18.08
N SER A 516 44.05 -36.63 -19.08
CA SER A 516 44.60 -36.92 -20.40
C SER A 516 44.22 -35.82 -21.41
N GLY A 517 45.19 -35.00 -21.82
CA GLY A 517 45.01 -34.07 -22.94
C GLY A 517 45.40 -32.61 -22.70
N LEU A 518 45.93 -32.24 -21.52
CA LEU A 518 46.37 -30.87 -21.24
C LEU A 518 47.42 -30.39 -22.26
N PRO A 519 47.26 -29.18 -22.84
CA PRO A 519 48.29 -28.58 -23.67
C PRO A 519 49.49 -28.14 -22.81
N ALA A 520 50.70 -28.29 -23.35
CA ALA A 520 51.92 -27.97 -22.62
C ALA A 520 52.08 -26.45 -22.40
N GLY A 521 51.78 -25.97 -21.19
CA GLY A 521 52.04 -24.58 -20.79
C GLY A 521 51.22 -24.08 -19.60
N GLY A 522 50.00 -24.59 -19.39
CA GLY A 522 49.14 -24.17 -18.29
C GLY A 522 49.33 -25.03 -17.04
N ASN A 523 49.68 -24.40 -15.91
CA ASN A 523 49.67 -25.00 -14.57
C ASN A 523 48.76 -24.14 -13.68
N VAL A 524 47.59 -24.66 -13.30
CA VAL A 524 46.82 -24.12 -12.17
C VAL A 524 47.43 -24.70 -10.89
N VAL A 525 47.63 -23.88 -9.86
CA VAL A 525 48.09 -24.32 -8.53
C VAL A 525 46.96 -24.08 -7.53
N ASP A 526 46.14 -25.11 -7.37
CA ASP A 526 45.06 -25.17 -6.40
C ASP A 526 45.61 -25.60 -5.02
N VAL A 527 45.22 -24.87 -3.95
CA VAL A 527 45.78 -25.02 -2.58
C VAL A 527 44.65 -25.03 -1.54
N VAL A 528 43.82 -26.07 -1.56
CA VAL A 528 42.79 -26.29 -0.53
C VAL A 528 43.41 -26.47 0.87
N ARG A 529 42.96 -25.67 1.84
CA ARG A 529 43.27 -25.91 3.27
C ARG A 529 42.55 -27.18 3.76
N GLY A 530 43.29 -28.27 3.96
CA GLY A 530 42.79 -29.46 4.65
C GLY A 530 43.43 -30.79 4.19
N ALA A 531 43.85 -30.88 2.94
CA ALA A 531 44.50 -32.07 2.39
C ALA A 531 46.03 -31.96 2.38
N ASN A 532 46.72 -33.09 2.65
CA ASN A 532 48.17 -33.17 2.46
C ASN A 532 48.48 -33.37 0.96
N TYR A 533 48.67 -32.27 0.23
CA TYR A 533 49.02 -32.35 -1.19
C TYR A 533 50.41 -32.96 -1.39
N VAL A 534 50.48 -33.94 -2.30
CA VAL A 534 51.69 -34.65 -2.67
C VAL A 534 51.86 -34.52 -4.18
N VAL A 535 52.61 -33.51 -4.62
CA VAL A 535 52.98 -33.35 -6.03
C VAL A 535 54.01 -34.41 -6.40
N VAL A 536 53.71 -35.17 -7.45
CA VAL A 536 54.58 -36.26 -7.96
C VAL A 536 54.91 -36.01 -9.43
N ASP A 537 56.19 -36.16 -9.78
CA ASP A 537 56.67 -36.13 -11.16
C ASP A 537 55.98 -37.24 -12.00
N PRO A 538 55.25 -36.90 -13.08
CA PRO A 538 54.48 -37.86 -13.86
C PRO A 538 55.33 -38.75 -14.79
N GLU A 539 56.60 -38.42 -15.06
CA GLU A 539 57.52 -39.30 -15.79
C GLU A 539 58.30 -40.24 -14.85
N THR A 540 58.62 -39.81 -13.62
CA THR A 540 59.54 -40.55 -12.72
C THR A 540 58.90 -41.12 -11.45
N GLY A 541 57.73 -40.66 -11.03
CA GLY A 541 57.08 -41.06 -9.78
C GLY A 541 57.76 -40.50 -8.52
N ALA A 542 58.56 -39.43 -8.65
CA ALA A 542 59.29 -38.81 -7.55
C ALA A 542 58.48 -37.70 -6.86
N LEU A 543 58.52 -37.68 -5.53
CA LEU A 543 57.84 -36.71 -4.67
C LEU A 543 58.55 -35.34 -4.74
N VAL A 544 57.84 -34.28 -5.14
CA VAL A 544 58.43 -32.98 -5.46
C VAL A 544 58.55 -32.08 -4.22
N GLN A 545 57.43 -31.84 -3.51
CA GLN A 545 57.41 -31.03 -2.29
C GLN A 545 56.21 -31.42 -1.40
N THR A 546 56.26 -31.00 -0.13
CA THR A 546 55.19 -31.12 0.87
C THR A 546 55.13 -29.83 1.69
N PHE A 547 53.93 -29.26 1.88
CA PHE A 547 53.68 -28.18 2.83
C PHE A 547 53.06 -28.71 4.11
N LEU A 548 53.33 -28.05 5.24
CA LEU A 548 52.81 -28.38 6.58
C LEU A 548 52.68 -27.08 7.39
N ASP A 549 51.44 -26.71 7.73
CA ASP A 549 50.90 -26.44 9.10
C ASP A 549 51.74 -25.64 10.12
N PRO A 550 51.15 -24.85 11.07
CA PRO A 550 49.84 -24.17 11.12
C PRO A 550 49.95 -22.64 11.41
N LEU A 551 48.80 -21.97 11.61
CA LEU A 551 48.63 -20.63 12.23
C LEU A 551 49.19 -19.41 11.47
N ASP A 552 48.26 -18.61 10.91
CA ASP A 552 48.27 -17.14 10.87
C ASP A 552 49.36 -16.39 10.05
N ASN A 553 48.98 -15.24 9.47
CA ASN A 553 49.75 -14.30 8.64
C ASN A 553 50.09 -14.73 7.19
N GLY A 554 49.31 -14.22 6.22
CA GLY A 554 49.77 -13.81 4.88
C GLY A 554 49.82 -14.88 3.77
N ILE A 555 49.13 -14.60 2.66
CA ILE A 555 49.31 -15.28 1.36
C ILE A 555 50.30 -14.44 0.51
N ASP A 556 51.60 -14.76 0.58
CA ASP A 556 52.63 -14.21 -0.32
C ASP A 556 52.65 -15.03 -1.62
N ALA A 557 52.28 -14.37 -2.73
CA ALA A 557 52.16 -14.97 -4.06
C ALA A 557 53.06 -14.28 -5.11
N SER A 558 54.29 -13.90 -4.71
CA SER A 558 55.21 -13.10 -5.52
C SER A 558 55.34 -13.48 -7.00
N GLY A 559 54.83 -12.61 -7.89
CA GLY A 559 55.04 -12.74 -9.34
C GLY A 559 53.98 -12.11 -10.24
N GLY A 560 54.04 -10.78 -10.43
CA GLY A 560 53.08 -10.00 -11.24
C GLY A 560 52.79 -10.51 -12.66
N GLN A 561 51.65 -11.18 -12.77
CA GLN A 561 50.72 -11.27 -13.91
C GLN A 561 49.33 -11.52 -13.30
N THR A 562 48.29 -10.96 -13.90
CA THR A 562 46.86 -11.09 -13.55
C THR A 562 46.49 -12.35 -12.75
N LYS A 563 46.07 -12.12 -11.51
CA LYS A 563 45.59 -13.06 -10.51
C LYS A 563 44.09 -12.84 -10.28
N THR A 564 43.45 -13.88 -9.78
CA THR A 564 42.15 -13.77 -9.12
C THR A 564 42.25 -14.49 -7.78
N LEU A 565 41.96 -13.80 -6.69
CA LEU A 565 42.12 -14.32 -5.33
C LEU A 565 40.79 -14.24 -4.57
N TYR A 566 40.34 -15.40 -4.09
CA TYR A 566 39.17 -15.57 -3.22
C TYR A 566 39.63 -16.19 -1.90
N VAL A 567 39.02 -15.80 -0.78
CA VAL A 567 39.28 -16.41 0.54
C VAL A 567 37.97 -16.96 1.16
N PHE A 568 37.80 -17.02 2.49
CA PHE A 568 36.71 -17.79 3.11
C PHE A 568 35.61 -16.88 3.72
N PRO A 569 34.32 -17.26 3.68
CA PRO A 569 33.20 -16.30 3.80
C PRO A 569 32.85 -15.79 5.22
N ASP A 570 33.68 -16.07 6.22
CA ASP A 570 33.44 -15.72 7.64
C ASP A 570 34.72 -15.19 8.33
N SER A 571 35.74 -14.75 7.57
CA SER A 571 37.07 -14.52 8.12
C SER A 571 37.77 -13.27 7.63
N ASN A 572 38.04 -12.36 8.58
CA ASN A 572 38.99 -11.24 8.50
C ASN A 572 40.29 -11.62 7.77
N ASP A 573 40.34 -11.40 6.46
CA ASP A 573 41.41 -11.86 5.59
C ASP A 573 42.25 -10.67 5.05
N THR A 574 43.29 -10.97 4.26
CA THR A 574 44.18 -9.95 3.70
C THR A 574 44.66 -10.38 2.32
N LEU A 575 44.25 -9.63 1.30
CA LEU A 575 44.46 -9.92 -0.11
C LEU A 575 45.39 -8.87 -0.73
N LEU A 576 46.32 -9.31 -1.56
CA LEU A 576 47.31 -8.46 -2.23
C LEU A 576 47.47 -8.88 -3.70
N GLY A 577 47.18 -7.98 -4.64
CA GLY A 577 47.43 -8.19 -6.07
C GLY A 577 48.92 -8.12 -6.41
N GLU A 578 49.64 -7.12 -5.90
CA GLU A 578 51.00 -6.70 -6.30
C GLU A 578 51.09 -6.00 -7.67
N GLY A 579 50.20 -6.29 -8.62
CA GLY A 579 50.09 -5.57 -9.89
C GLY A 579 50.42 -6.34 -11.18
N GLY A 580 50.08 -5.67 -12.29
CA GLY A 580 49.33 -6.26 -13.38
C GLY A 580 47.85 -6.34 -13.00
N ASP A 581 46.95 -6.03 -13.94
CA ASP A 581 45.49 -5.97 -13.78
C ASP A 581 44.96 -7.23 -13.02
N ASP A 582 44.49 -7.07 -11.79
CA ASP A 582 44.15 -8.12 -10.81
C ASP A 582 42.66 -8.08 -10.37
N THR A 583 42.18 -9.13 -9.69
CA THR A 583 40.82 -9.16 -9.11
C THR A 583 40.79 -9.83 -7.74
N LEU A 584 40.30 -9.13 -6.72
CA LEU A 584 40.32 -9.52 -5.30
C LEU A 584 38.92 -9.48 -4.69
N ARG A 585 38.53 -10.50 -3.91
CA ARG A 585 37.27 -10.51 -3.14
C ARG A 585 37.47 -10.93 -1.69
N GLY A 586 36.98 -10.13 -0.73
CA GLY A 586 36.93 -10.49 0.69
C GLY A 586 35.84 -11.51 0.99
N MET A 587 34.63 -11.22 0.52
CA MET A 587 33.36 -11.96 0.65
C MET A 587 32.65 -11.79 1.99
N GLY A 588 33.33 -11.84 3.13
CA GLY A 588 32.68 -11.72 4.44
C GLY A 588 33.64 -11.79 5.63
N GLY A 589 33.70 -10.71 6.40
CA GLY A 589 34.73 -10.53 7.43
C GLY A 589 34.87 -9.07 7.89
N ASN A 590 36.10 -8.67 8.20
CA ASN A 590 36.54 -7.27 8.14
C ASN A 590 37.92 -7.37 7.55
N ASP A 591 38.02 -7.10 6.26
CA ASP A 591 39.08 -7.55 5.38
C ASP A 591 39.99 -6.39 4.98
N SER A 592 41.12 -6.73 4.35
CA SER A 592 42.00 -5.72 3.78
C SER A 592 42.52 -6.14 2.41
N LEU A 593 42.09 -5.42 1.38
CA LEU A 593 42.42 -5.63 -0.02
C LEU A 593 43.37 -4.51 -0.49
N SER A 594 44.36 -4.85 -1.31
CA SER A 594 45.21 -3.89 -2.05
C SER A 594 45.55 -4.48 -3.41
N GLY A 595 45.19 -3.79 -4.48
CA GLY A 595 45.47 -4.16 -5.87
C GLY A 595 46.97 -4.07 -6.14
N GLY A 596 47.46 -2.85 -6.38
CA GLY A 596 48.86 -2.50 -6.20
C GLY A 596 49.50 -1.74 -7.35
N ALA A 597 49.25 -2.18 -8.60
CA ALA A 597 49.82 -1.58 -9.82
C ALA A 597 49.23 -2.19 -11.12
N GLY A 598 47.97 -1.93 -11.42
CA GLY A 598 47.22 -2.47 -12.57
C GLY A 598 45.99 -1.60 -12.87
N ASP A 599 45.13 -1.98 -13.82
CA ASP A 599 43.73 -1.51 -13.79
C ASP A 599 42.93 -2.59 -13.00
N ASP A 600 42.80 -2.45 -11.68
CA ASP A 600 42.41 -3.52 -10.73
C ASP A 600 40.93 -3.51 -10.31
N LEU A 601 40.39 -4.67 -9.88
CA LEU A 601 39.01 -4.82 -9.36
C LEU A 601 39.00 -5.39 -7.93
N LEU A 602 38.47 -4.61 -6.99
CA LEU A 602 38.35 -4.94 -5.57
C LEU A 602 36.88 -4.91 -5.12
N ASP A 603 36.54 -5.82 -4.21
CA ASP A 603 35.18 -6.19 -3.84
C ASP A 603 35.25 -6.69 -2.38
N GLY A 604 34.75 -5.90 -1.44
CA GLY A 604 34.82 -6.17 0.00
C GLY A 604 33.92 -7.33 0.38
N GLY A 605 32.63 -7.06 0.50
CA GLY A 605 31.58 -8.04 0.71
C GLY A 605 30.66 -7.66 1.86
N ALA A 606 30.86 -8.27 3.03
CA ALA A 606 30.03 -8.02 4.21
C ALA A 606 30.86 -7.89 5.50
N GLY A 607 30.81 -6.69 6.08
CA GLY A 607 31.49 -6.23 7.30
C GLY A 607 32.43 -5.05 7.03
N ASP A 608 32.94 -4.40 8.10
CA ASP A 608 33.66 -3.12 7.97
C ASP A 608 35.07 -3.28 7.34
N ASP A 609 35.21 -3.01 6.04
CA ASP A 609 36.36 -3.38 5.20
C ASP A 609 37.35 -2.22 4.89
N VAL A 610 38.51 -2.56 4.31
CA VAL A 610 39.56 -1.62 3.89
C VAL A 610 40.17 -1.99 2.53
N LEU A 611 39.78 -1.28 1.46
CA LEU A 611 40.18 -1.52 0.07
C LEU A 611 41.19 -0.46 -0.43
N ARG A 612 42.12 -0.85 -1.31
CA ARG A 612 43.12 0.06 -1.94
C ARG A 612 43.39 -0.28 -3.40
N GLY A 613 43.31 0.71 -4.30
CA GLY A 613 43.78 0.58 -5.67
C GLY A 613 45.32 0.60 -5.76
N ASP A 614 45.90 1.71 -5.30
CA ASP A 614 47.34 2.07 -5.18
C ASP A 614 47.99 2.75 -6.42
N GLU A 615 48.16 2.11 -7.58
CA GLU A 615 48.70 2.74 -8.83
C GLU A 615 47.92 2.23 -10.06
N GLY A 616 46.81 2.87 -10.45
CA GLY A 616 45.89 2.23 -11.38
C GLY A 616 44.70 3.03 -11.89
N ARG A 617 43.71 2.32 -12.41
CA ARG A 617 42.39 2.87 -12.77
C ARG A 617 41.36 1.86 -12.33
N ASP A 618 41.14 1.90 -11.03
CA ASP A 618 40.69 0.77 -10.26
C ASP A 618 39.20 0.89 -9.97
N THR A 619 38.56 -0.24 -9.70
CA THR A 619 37.14 -0.30 -9.33
C THR A 619 37.01 -0.98 -7.99
N LEU A 620 36.50 -0.26 -6.99
CA LEU A 620 36.39 -0.68 -5.60
C LEU A 620 34.91 -0.68 -5.19
N TYR A 621 34.42 -1.80 -4.66
CA TYR A 621 33.10 -1.95 -4.02
C TYR A 621 33.27 -2.30 -2.55
N GLY A 622 32.63 -1.57 -1.64
CA GLY A 622 32.57 -1.91 -0.21
C GLY A 622 31.65 -3.10 0.02
N GLY A 623 30.35 -2.82 0.12
CA GLY A 623 29.28 -3.80 0.28
C GLY A 623 28.39 -3.50 1.50
N ASP A 624 28.10 -4.51 2.31
CA ASP A 624 27.36 -4.37 3.57
C ASP A 624 28.33 -3.98 4.71
N GLY A 625 28.60 -2.69 4.97
CA GLY A 625 29.83 -2.27 5.65
C GLY A 625 29.83 -1.01 6.54
N ASN A 626 31.03 -0.53 6.85
CA ASN A 626 31.38 0.80 7.39
C ASN A 626 32.82 1.11 6.94
N ASP A 627 32.97 1.23 5.62
CA ASP A 627 34.14 0.81 4.85
C ASP A 627 35.09 1.95 4.53
N ARG A 628 36.30 1.60 4.09
CA ARG A 628 37.36 2.57 3.76
C ARG A 628 38.02 2.23 2.44
N LEU A 629 37.51 2.84 1.38
CA LEU A 629 37.99 2.71 0.02
C LEU A 629 39.00 3.83 -0.28
N PHE A 630 40.12 3.47 -0.89
CA PHE A 630 41.15 4.41 -1.34
C PHE A 630 41.55 4.06 -2.78
N GLY A 631 41.24 4.89 -3.77
CA GLY A 631 41.72 4.70 -5.14
C GLY A 631 43.24 4.91 -5.22
N LEU A 632 43.62 6.16 -4.93
CA LEU A 632 44.94 6.75 -4.70
C LEU A 632 45.60 7.45 -5.90
N ALA A 633 45.68 6.86 -7.09
CA ALA A 633 46.48 7.45 -8.18
C ALA A 633 46.15 6.95 -9.59
N ASP A 634 46.03 7.91 -10.52
CA ASP A 634 45.33 7.81 -11.81
C ASP A 634 43.78 7.77 -11.58
N ASN A 635 42.95 7.31 -12.51
CA ASN A 635 41.48 7.58 -12.55
C ASN A 635 40.61 6.42 -12.04
N ASP A 636 39.98 6.58 -10.88
CA ASP A 636 39.35 5.48 -10.14
C ASP A 636 37.80 5.53 -10.07
N THR A 637 37.17 4.44 -9.61
CA THR A 637 35.73 4.33 -9.35
C THR A 637 35.47 3.58 -8.05
N LEU A 638 34.83 4.23 -7.08
CA LEU A 638 34.60 3.74 -5.72
C LEU A 638 33.09 3.75 -5.41
N SER A 639 32.58 2.67 -4.83
CA SER A 639 31.20 2.54 -4.32
C SER A 639 31.26 2.04 -2.88
N GLY A 640 30.65 2.76 -1.92
CA GLY A 640 30.48 2.26 -0.55
C GLY A 640 29.45 1.14 -0.48
N ASP A 641 28.31 1.40 -1.13
CA ASP A 641 27.10 0.57 -1.27
C ASP A 641 26.15 0.66 -0.06
N ALA A 642 26.39 -0.03 1.06
CA ALA A 642 25.44 -0.08 2.19
C ALA A 642 26.14 -0.01 3.56
N GLY A 643 26.40 1.22 4.03
CA GLY A 643 27.14 1.45 5.27
C GLY A 643 27.23 2.93 5.65
N ASN A 644 28.00 3.22 6.71
CA ASN A 644 28.50 4.57 6.99
C ASN A 644 29.99 4.63 6.58
N ASP A 645 30.24 4.95 5.33
CA ASP A 645 31.50 4.66 4.65
C ASP A 645 32.44 5.88 4.58
N SER A 646 33.64 5.66 4.04
CA SER A 646 34.65 6.70 3.89
C SER A 646 35.49 6.47 2.63
N LEU A 647 35.15 7.19 1.57
CA LEU A 647 35.74 7.07 0.25
C LEU A 647 36.79 8.17 0.02
N TYR A 648 37.92 7.79 -0.57
CA TYR A 648 39.01 8.68 -0.94
C TYR A 648 39.44 8.39 -2.38
N GLY A 649 39.20 9.33 -3.31
CA GLY A 649 39.65 9.28 -4.70
C GLY A 649 41.18 9.32 -4.77
N GLY A 650 41.77 10.51 -4.74
CA GLY A 650 43.20 10.70 -4.51
C GLY A 650 43.85 11.68 -5.49
N THR A 651 44.45 11.17 -6.57
CA THR A 651 44.97 12.03 -7.64
C THR A 651 44.59 11.48 -9.02
N GLY A 652 43.46 11.96 -9.56
CA GLY A 652 42.82 11.35 -10.71
C GLY A 652 41.86 12.28 -11.47
N ALA A 653 40.67 11.76 -11.72
CA ALA A 653 39.43 12.48 -12.05
C ALA A 653 38.34 11.41 -11.89
N ASP A 654 37.84 11.30 -10.66
CA ASP A 654 37.37 10.03 -10.08
C ASP A 654 35.85 10.01 -9.90
N LEU A 655 35.29 8.82 -9.74
CA LEU A 655 33.85 8.63 -9.45
C LEU A 655 33.68 7.99 -8.07
N LEU A 656 33.03 8.69 -7.15
CA LEU A 656 32.75 8.24 -5.79
C LEU A 656 31.24 8.22 -5.58
N PHE A 657 30.71 7.06 -5.20
CA PHE A 657 29.32 6.86 -4.79
C PHE A 657 29.31 6.40 -3.33
N GLY A 658 28.62 7.10 -2.44
CA GLY A 658 28.41 6.65 -1.06
C GLY A 658 27.51 5.42 -1.05
N GLY A 659 26.20 5.67 -1.07
CA GLY A 659 25.18 4.64 -1.18
C GLY A 659 24.03 4.89 -0.21
N ALA A 660 24.00 4.12 0.89
CA ALA A 660 22.92 4.15 1.88
C ALA A 660 23.44 4.15 3.34
N GLY A 661 23.65 5.34 3.89
CA GLY A 661 23.99 5.64 5.29
C GLY A 661 24.52 7.07 5.43
N ASP A 662 25.05 7.49 6.59
CA ASP A 662 25.68 8.83 6.70
C ASP A 662 27.16 8.75 6.25
N ASP A 663 27.45 9.15 5.01
CA ASP A 663 28.71 8.89 4.31
C ASP A 663 29.72 10.06 4.28
N VAL A 664 30.98 9.75 3.96
CA VAL A 664 32.05 10.74 3.82
C VAL A 664 32.89 10.50 2.56
N LEU A 665 32.79 11.40 1.58
CA LEU A 665 33.44 11.32 0.27
C LEU A 665 34.48 12.44 0.09
N TYR A 666 35.72 12.07 -0.26
CA TYR A 666 36.80 13.00 -0.61
C TYR A 666 37.35 12.70 -2.01
N GLY A 667 37.21 13.62 -2.98
CA GLY A 667 37.91 13.48 -4.28
C GLY A 667 39.43 13.70 -4.16
N GLU A 668 39.82 14.59 -3.25
CA GLU A 668 41.18 15.10 -3.01
C GLU A 668 41.76 15.97 -4.14
N ALA A 669 42.01 15.45 -5.35
CA ALA A 669 42.71 16.20 -6.41
C ALA A 669 42.55 15.65 -7.85
N GLY A 670 41.40 15.89 -8.49
CA GLY A 670 41.18 15.63 -9.91
C GLY A 670 40.36 16.70 -10.66
N ASP A 671 39.37 16.24 -11.43
CA ASP A 671 38.18 17.00 -11.85
C ASP A 671 37.04 16.00 -11.58
N ASP A 672 36.65 15.87 -10.31
CA ASP A 672 36.03 14.67 -9.71
C ASP A 672 34.50 14.68 -9.74
N THR A 673 33.87 13.53 -9.49
CA THR A 673 32.40 13.36 -9.38
C THR A 673 32.04 12.56 -8.12
N LEU A 674 31.31 13.19 -7.21
CA LEU A 674 30.88 12.65 -5.92
C LEU A 674 29.34 12.64 -5.85
N GLU A 675 28.75 11.50 -5.51
CA GLU A 675 27.31 11.31 -5.27
C GLU A 675 27.14 10.69 -3.88
N GLY A 676 26.47 11.38 -2.95
CA GLY A 676 26.25 10.90 -1.58
C GLY A 676 25.34 9.68 -1.57
N GLY A 677 24.05 9.92 -1.82
CA GLY A 677 23.05 8.88 -2.02
C GLY A 677 21.84 9.09 -1.12
N ALA A 678 21.70 8.26 -0.09
CA ALA A 678 20.60 8.30 0.88
C ALA A 678 21.12 8.31 2.32
N GLY A 679 21.23 9.52 2.91
CA GLY A 679 22.13 9.71 4.05
C GLY A 679 22.04 11.03 4.81
N ALA A 680 23.20 11.50 5.27
CA ALA A 680 23.40 12.80 5.91
C ALA A 680 24.88 13.21 5.74
N ASP A 681 25.25 13.44 4.49
CA ASP A 681 26.57 13.10 3.97
C ASP A 681 27.55 14.28 3.99
N ILE A 682 28.84 13.97 3.86
CA ILE A 682 29.92 14.95 3.80
C ILE A 682 30.70 14.74 2.51
N LEU A 683 30.43 15.57 1.50
CA LEU A 683 31.13 15.56 0.21
C LEU A 683 32.14 16.70 0.15
N ASP A 684 33.37 16.42 -0.24
CA ASP A 684 34.45 17.39 -0.36
C ASP A 684 35.27 17.08 -1.63
N GLY A 685 35.06 17.86 -2.70
CA GLY A 685 35.68 17.65 -4.02
C GLY A 685 37.20 17.69 -3.93
N GLY A 686 37.75 18.88 -3.70
CA GLY A 686 39.17 19.06 -3.41
C GLY A 686 39.86 20.07 -4.33
N ASP A 687 41.04 19.73 -4.81
CA ASP A 687 41.85 20.55 -5.72
C ASP A 687 41.44 20.33 -7.20
N GLY A 688 40.14 20.46 -7.51
CA GLY A 688 39.58 20.14 -8.84
C GLY A 688 38.52 21.12 -9.37
N SER A 689 37.67 20.66 -10.30
CA SER A 689 36.56 21.43 -10.89
C SER A 689 35.29 20.61 -10.82
N ASP A 690 34.90 20.29 -9.59
CA ASP A 690 34.27 19.02 -9.28
C ASP A 690 32.74 19.06 -9.44
N THR A 691 32.11 17.88 -9.46
CA THR A 691 30.65 17.73 -9.44
C THR A 691 30.25 16.98 -8.18
N LEU A 692 29.48 17.63 -7.31
CA LEU A 692 28.97 17.07 -6.05
C LEU A 692 27.43 17.04 -6.13
N ASP A 693 26.84 15.91 -5.79
CA ASP A 693 25.38 15.72 -5.64
C ASP A 693 25.13 15.09 -4.26
N GLY A 694 24.35 15.73 -3.39
CA GLY A 694 24.04 15.19 -2.06
C GLY A 694 23.12 13.98 -2.16
N GLY A 695 21.95 14.21 -2.75
CA GLY A 695 20.95 13.18 -3.06
C GLY A 695 19.71 13.32 -2.18
N ALA A 696 19.53 12.40 -1.24
CA ALA A 696 18.42 12.36 -0.29
C ALA A 696 18.96 12.34 1.15
N GLY A 697 19.19 13.52 1.72
CA GLY A 697 19.90 13.63 2.99
C GLY A 697 19.75 14.99 3.67
N ASN A 698 20.76 15.41 4.44
CA ASN A 698 20.79 16.70 5.16
C ASN A 698 22.25 17.18 5.16
N ASP A 699 22.77 17.50 3.97
CA ASP A 699 24.15 17.21 3.62
C ASP A 699 25.09 18.42 3.75
N LEU A 700 26.39 18.13 3.80
CA LEU A 700 27.48 19.10 3.93
C LEU A 700 28.41 19.00 2.71
N LEU A 701 28.07 19.75 1.66
CA LEU A 701 28.88 19.86 0.46
C LEU A 701 29.93 20.96 0.66
N VAL A 702 31.21 20.59 0.70
CA VAL A 702 32.35 21.51 0.67
C VAL A 702 32.64 21.85 -0.78
N VAL A 703 32.46 23.12 -1.15
CA VAL A 703 32.49 23.56 -2.55
C VAL A 703 33.70 24.45 -2.78
N GLY A 704 34.57 24.03 -3.70
CA GLY A 704 35.77 24.70 -4.19
C GLY A 704 35.53 25.62 -5.39
N SER A 705 36.56 26.36 -5.80
CA SER A 705 36.41 27.44 -6.79
C SER A 705 36.51 26.96 -8.24
N GLY A 706 35.44 26.32 -8.70
CA GLY A 706 35.22 25.86 -10.08
C GLY A 706 33.95 25.00 -10.18
N ASP A 707 33.62 24.38 -9.06
CA ASP A 707 32.77 23.21 -8.89
C ASP A 707 31.28 23.52 -9.08
N ARG A 708 30.54 22.45 -9.40
CA ARG A 708 29.08 22.37 -9.31
C ARG A 708 28.70 21.52 -8.10
N ALA A 709 27.93 22.10 -7.20
CA ALA A 709 27.23 21.39 -6.15
C ALA A 709 25.70 21.44 -6.39
N GLU A 710 25.03 20.32 -6.19
CA GLU A 710 23.58 20.14 -6.17
C GLU A 710 23.23 19.45 -4.83
N GLY A 711 22.24 19.95 -4.11
CA GLY A 711 21.88 19.43 -2.78
C GLY A 711 20.98 18.21 -2.90
N GLY A 712 19.71 18.44 -3.24
CA GLY A 712 18.74 17.37 -3.44
C GLY A 712 17.29 17.83 -3.30
N GLY A 713 16.51 17.04 -2.54
CA GLY A 713 15.14 17.37 -2.16
C GLY A 713 14.96 17.93 -0.74
N ASP A 714 16.04 18.00 0.04
CA ASP A 714 15.97 18.15 1.50
C ASP A 714 16.64 19.43 2.03
N ARG A 715 17.80 19.37 2.70
CA ARG A 715 18.32 20.53 3.45
C ARG A 715 19.83 20.59 3.58
N ASP A 716 20.43 21.21 2.60
CA ASP A 716 21.86 21.05 2.41
C ASP A 716 22.62 22.34 2.76
N THR A 717 23.92 22.17 3.00
CA THR A 717 24.79 23.20 3.54
C THR A 717 26.06 23.30 2.71
N PHE A 718 26.00 24.13 1.68
CA PHE A 718 27.13 24.42 0.80
C PHE A 718 28.15 25.28 1.54
N SER A 719 29.24 24.67 1.99
CA SER A 719 30.34 25.32 2.70
C SER A 719 31.43 25.72 1.70
N LEU A 720 31.54 27.01 1.38
CA LEU A 720 32.55 27.46 0.42
C LEU A 720 33.98 27.39 1.01
N ASP A 721 34.89 26.66 0.37
CA ASP A 721 36.33 26.82 0.62
C ASP A 721 37.01 27.60 -0.52
N THR A 722 38.05 28.35 -0.17
CA THR A 722 38.88 29.17 -1.08
C THR A 722 40.35 28.80 -1.01
N GLY A 723 40.70 27.74 -0.26
CA GLY A 723 42.00 27.08 -0.25
C GLY A 723 42.15 26.06 -1.38
N GLN A 724 41.04 25.46 -1.83
CA GLN A 724 40.91 24.57 -2.98
C GLN A 724 41.08 25.33 -4.32
N THR A 725 41.74 24.71 -5.32
CA THR A 725 42.32 25.44 -6.47
C THR A 725 41.79 25.07 -7.87
N GLY A 726 40.47 25.13 -8.03
CA GLY A 726 39.77 24.81 -9.27
C GLY A 726 39.82 25.82 -10.44
N ALA A 727 39.02 25.52 -11.48
CA ALA A 727 39.02 26.20 -12.77
C ALA A 727 38.37 27.60 -12.85
N GLY A 728 38.42 28.41 -11.78
CA GLY A 728 38.21 29.85 -11.89
C GLY A 728 37.69 30.57 -10.64
N ASP A 729 37.17 31.78 -10.83
CA ASP A 729 36.71 32.63 -9.72
C ASP A 729 35.22 32.40 -9.37
N THR A 730 34.64 31.22 -9.61
CA THR A 730 33.19 30.96 -9.49
C THR A 730 32.85 29.63 -8.83
N PHE A 731 31.92 29.66 -7.86
CA PHE A 731 31.22 28.51 -7.30
C PHE A 731 29.83 28.40 -7.95
N PHE A 732 29.38 27.20 -8.33
CA PHE A 732 28.03 26.96 -8.86
C PHE A 732 27.23 26.08 -7.91
N ILE A 733 26.10 26.60 -7.40
CA ILE A 733 25.25 25.91 -6.43
C ILE A 733 23.81 25.83 -6.96
N ASP A 734 23.22 24.66 -6.91
CA ASP A 734 21.78 24.44 -6.84
C ASP A 734 21.48 23.89 -5.44
N GLY A 735 20.51 24.46 -4.71
CA GLY A 735 19.91 23.74 -3.59
C GLY A 735 19.23 22.48 -4.10
N GLY A 736 18.24 22.69 -4.96
CA GLY A 736 17.59 21.66 -5.76
C GLY A 736 16.23 22.18 -6.21
N SER A 737 15.48 21.37 -6.96
CA SER A 737 14.05 21.63 -7.14
C SER A 737 13.27 20.61 -6.33
N GLY A 738 12.84 21.01 -5.13
CA GLY A 738 11.88 20.27 -4.32
C GLY A 738 10.75 19.73 -5.21
N SER A 739 10.60 18.41 -5.22
CA SER A 739 9.67 17.77 -6.16
C SER A 739 8.24 18.12 -5.78
N SER A 740 7.30 18.17 -6.74
CA SER A 740 5.92 18.58 -6.47
C SER A 740 5.07 17.55 -5.69
N ALA A 741 5.71 16.73 -4.84
CA ALA A 741 5.12 15.82 -3.88
C ALA A 741 4.50 16.58 -2.69
N PRO A 742 3.49 16.01 -2.00
CA PRO A 742 2.87 16.66 -0.83
C PRO A 742 3.74 16.63 0.44
N ASP A 743 4.82 15.84 0.41
CA ASP A 743 5.73 15.58 1.53
C ASP A 743 7.03 16.38 1.46
N ASP A 744 7.27 17.06 0.34
CA ASP A 744 8.30 18.11 0.18
C ASP A 744 8.05 19.25 1.18
N ALA A 745 8.76 19.16 2.31
CA ALA A 745 8.55 19.99 3.47
C ALA A 745 9.83 20.24 4.28
N ASP A 746 11.01 20.04 3.67
CA ASP A 746 12.26 20.40 4.32
C ASP A 746 13.32 21.15 3.47
N ASP A 747 12.92 21.59 2.25
CA ASP A 747 13.54 22.51 1.27
C ASP A 747 14.26 23.77 1.85
N TYR A 748 15.36 23.61 2.59
CA TYR A 748 15.97 24.72 3.38
C TYR A 748 17.46 24.91 3.14
N ASP A 749 17.85 25.04 1.88
CA ASP A 749 19.23 25.12 1.44
C ASP A 749 19.95 26.40 1.89
N LYS A 750 21.24 26.25 2.20
CA LYS A 750 22.06 27.33 2.77
C LYS A 750 23.49 27.29 2.25
N ILE A 751 23.99 28.47 1.88
CA ILE A 751 25.40 28.68 1.57
C ILE A 751 26.08 29.30 2.78
N ASP A 752 26.94 28.55 3.48
CA ASP A 752 27.88 29.14 4.45
C ASP A 752 29.04 29.76 3.68
N LEU A 753 29.39 30.98 4.08
CA LEU A 753 30.48 31.74 3.50
C LEU A 753 31.82 31.50 4.22
N ASN A 754 31.90 30.63 5.23
CA ASN A 754 33.16 30.20 5.87
C ASN A 754 34.11 31.38 6.25
N GLY A 755 33.53 32.46 6.80
CA GLY A 755 34.27 33.69 7.16
C GLY A 755 34.62 34.66 6.01
N LEU A 756 34.35 34.29 4.76
CA LEU A 756 34.31 35.20 3.60
C LEU A 756 33.23 36.28 3.80
N LYS A 757 33.38 37.39 3.08
CA LYS A 757 32.55 38.59 3.25
C LYS A 757 31.89 38.96 1.93
N LYS A 758 30.56 39.11 1.95
CA LYS A 758 29.77 39.65 0.85
C LYS A 758 30.30 41.02 0.40
N VAL A 759 30.71 41.12 -0.87
CA VAL A 759 31.09 42.38 -1.51
C VAL A 759 29.86 43.31 -1.55
N ALA A 760 30.00 44.53 -1.02
CA ALA A 760 28.85 45.42 -0.87
C ALA A 760 28.22 45.79 -2.24
N GLY A 761 26.97 45.37 -2.44
CA GLY A 761 26.21 45.62 -3.68
C GLY A 761 26.48 44.65 -4.83
N SER A 762 27.12 43.50 -4.59
CA SER A 762 27.34 42.45 -5.61
C SER A 762 26.18 41.48 -5.82
N TYR A 763 25.14 41.56 -4.99
CA TYR A 763 24.02 40.61 -4.99
C TYR A 763 22.95 40.96 -6.04
N SER A 764 22.62 39.98 -6.87
CA SER A 764 21.53 40.01 -7.85
C SER A 764 20.77 38.68 -7.85
N GLY A 765 19.99 38.45 -6.78
CA GLY A 765 18.98 37.38 -6.72
C GLY A 765 17.56 37.85 -6.99
N LYS A 766 16.69 36.88 -7.29
CA LYS A 766 15.24 36.98 -7.43
C LYS A 766 14.61 35.74 -6.78
N MET A 767 13.34 35.85 -6.39
CA MET A 767 12.48 34.67 -6.35
C MET A 767 12.24 34.15 -7.79
N ASP A 768 12.12 32.83 -7.83
CA ASP A 768 11.53 31.91 -8.80
C ASP A 768 10.04 32.23 -9.14
N SER A 769 9.29 31.23 -9.62
CA SER A 769 7.88 31.30 -10.04
C SER A 769 6.87 31.08 -8.90
N ASP A 770 7.35 30.48 -7.82
CA ASP A 770 6.63 29.67 -6.85
C ASP A 770 6.53 30.46 -5.55
N GLY A 771 7.64 31.11 -5.20
CA GLY A 771 7.81 32.05 -4.10
C GLY A 771 8.28 31.39 -2.81
N ASN A 772 8.80 30.15 -2.85
CA ASN A 772 9.57 29.57 -1.76
C ASN A 772 11.03 30.02 -1.79
N SER A 773 11.71 30.14 -2.94
CA SER A 773 13.17 30.08 -2.94
C SER A 773 13.86 31.31 -3.57
N TRP A 774 15.17 31.26 -3.84
CA TRP A 774 15.92 32.38 -4.45
C TRP A 774 17.04 31.93 -5.39
N THR A 775 16.88 32.20 -6.69
CA THR A 775 17.95 32.12 -7.70
C THR A 775 18.70 33.45 -7.87
N GLY A 776 20.04 33.43 -7.92
CA GLY A 776 20.83 34.65 -8.07
C GLY A 776 22.35 34.51 -8.13
N THR A 777 23.01 35.67 -8.20
CA THR A 777 24.47 35.81 -8.06
C THR A 777 24.84 36.65 -6.84
N ILE A 778 25.96 36.33 -6.21
CA ILE A 778 26.62 37.11 -5.15
C ILE A 778 28.13 37.11 -5.39
N ARG A 779 28.87 38.08 -4.84
CA ARG A 779 30.34 38.02 -4.77
C ARG A 779 30.85 38.10 -3.36
N VAL A 780 31.88 37.33 -3.07
CA VAL A 780 32.47 37.12 -1.75
C VAL A 780 33.98 37.36 -1.77
N THR A 781 34.55 37.74 -0.64
CA THR A 781 35.98 38.05 -0.49
C THR A 781 36.46 37.75 0.93
N ASP A 782 37.62 37.12 1.05
CA ASP A 782 38.35 36.95 2.31
C ASP A 782 38.83 38.32 2.84
N GLY A 783 39.29 39.16 1.91
CA GLY A 783 39.94 40.46 2.09
C GLY A 783 41.10 40.71 1.11
N THR A 784 41.51 39.69 0.34
CA THR A 784 42.65 39.69 -0.58
C THR A 784 42.16 39.53 -2.03
N ASP A 785 41.36 38.49 -2.29
CA ASP A 785 40.86 38.11 -3.62
C ASP A 785 39.31 38.10 -3.64
N THR A 786 38.65 37.75 -4.75
CA THR A 786 37.18 37.90 -4.87
C THR A 786 36.56 36.95 -5.87
N TRP A 787 35.66 36.10 -5.37
CA TRP A 787 34.93 35.08 -6.13
C TRP A 787 33.48 35.52 -6.40
N THR A 788 32.85 34.84 -7.35
CA THR A 788 31.40 34.87 -7.60
C THR A 788 30.80 33.57 -7.10
N VAL A 789 29.60 33.61 -6.55
CA VAL A 789 28.77 32.42 -6.30
C VAL A 789 27.52 32.63 -7.14
N ASP A 790 27.25 31.72 -8.06
CA ASP A 790 26.00 31.60 -8.80
C ASP A 790 25.18 30.53 -8.07
N PHE A 791 23.96 30.85 -7.65
CA PHE A 791 23.16 30.01 -6.77
C PHE A 791 21.71 29.90 -7.24
N LYS A 792 21.10 28.74 -7.01
CA LYS A 792 19.65 28.54 -7.11
C LYS A 792 19.09 28.00 -5.79
N GLU A 793 17.84 28.35 -5.55
CA GLU A 793 16.89 27.93 -4.50
C GLU A 793 17.39 27.94 -3.01
N ILE A 794 16.90 28.86 -2.13
CA ILE A 794 17.47 29.26 -0.80
C ILE A 794 16.49 30.09 0.15
N GLU A 795 16.34 29.80 1.47
CA GLU A 795 15.23 30.23 2.43
C GLU A 795 15.64 30.85 3.87
N ALA A 796 14.75 31.20 4.89
CA ALA A 796 15.09 31.97 6.19
C ALA A 796 14.02 32.47 7.33
N PRO A 797 14.02 32.29 8.73
CA PRO A 797 12.83 31.97 9.70
C PRO A 797 12.09 32.80 10.94
N ILE A 798 10.97 33.62 10.87
CA ILE A 798 10.10 34.44 11.92
C ILE A 798 10.29 36.02 12.24
N CYS A 799 9.37 36.79 12.93
CA CYS A 799 9.56 38.21 13.48
C CYS A 799 8.58 38.92 14.54
N PHE A 800 9.03 39.91 15.36
CA PHE A 800 8.18 40.90 16.14
C PHE A 800 8.11 42.30 15.50
N THR A 801 7.08 43.16 15.70
CA THR A 801 7.08 44.56 15.17
C THR A 801 7.49 45.70 16.13
N ARG A 802 7.96 46.81 15.55
CA ARG A 802 8.31 48.11 16.18
C ARG A 802 7.23 48.67 17.10
N GLY A 803 7.65 49.32 18.20
CA GLY A 803 6.74 49.98 19.15
C GLY A 803 6.03 49.03 20.10
N THR A 804 6.15 47.71 19.91
CA THR A 804 5.85 46.69 20.91
C THR A 804 6.67 46.96 22.16
N LEU A 805 6.00 47.09 23.32
CA LEU A 805 6.66 47.25 24.60
C LEU A 805 6.98 45.87 25.17
N ILE A 806 8.25 45.65 25.49
CA ILE A 806 8.75 44.45 26.15
C ILE A 806 8.97 44.80 27.63
N GLU A 807 8.45 43.98 28.54
CA GLU A 807 8.66 44.23 29.97
C GLU A 807 10.12 43.95 30.38
N THR A 808 10.72 44.85 31.15
CA THR A 808 12.09 44.73 31.69
C THR A 808 12.09 44.92 33.21
N GLU A 809 13.21 44.61 33.87
CA GLU A 809 13.39 44.91 35.30
C GLU A 809 13.22 46.41 35.63
N GLY A 810 13.39 47.30 34.64
CA GLY A 810 13.12 48.74 34.75
C GLY A 810 11.70 49.19 34.36
N GLY A 811 10.83 48.26 33.96
CA GLY A 811 9.50 48.51 33.37
C GLY A 811 9.45 48.31 31.84
N PRO A 812 8.35 48.66 31.17
CA PRO A 812 8.17 48.37 29.74
C PRO A 812 9.03 49.29 28.85
N VAL A 813 9.79 48.69 27.92
CA VAL A 813 10.67 49.38 26.96
C VAL A 813 10.24 49.04 25.52
N PRO A 814 10.13 50.02 24.60
CA PRO A 814 9.82 49.72 23.19
C PRO A 814 10.96 48.92 22.56
N VAL A 815 10.62 47.87 21.80
CA VAL A 815 11.57 46.89 21.27
C VAL A 815 12.74 47.52 20.51
N GLU A 816 12.52 48.58 19.73
CA GLU A 816 13.59 49.28 18.99
C GLU A 816 14.64 49.99 19.87
N ASN A 817 14.39 50.11 21.18
CA ASN A 817 15.26 50.77 22.15
C ASN A 817 16.03 49.77 23.04
N LEU A 818 15.65 48.49 23.05
CA LEU A 818 16.39 47.44 23.76
C LEU A 818 17.77 47.20 23.15
N ARG A 819 18.74 46.82 23.97
CA ARG A 819 20.12 46.52 23.55
C ARG A 819 20.60 45.22 24.19
N GLN A 820 21.65 44.64 23.60
CA GLN A 820 22.37 43.51 24.19
C GLN A 820 22.75 43.81 25.65
N GLY A 821 22.45 42.89 26.55
CA GLY A 821 22.64 43.03 28.00
C GLY A 821 21.45 43.61 28.78
N ASP A 822 20.43 44.18 28.14
CA ASP A 822 19.24 44.67 28.84
C ASP A 822 18.46 43.52 29.48
N ARG A 823 17.95 43.75 30.71
CA ARG A 823 17.30 42.70 31.52
C ARG A 823 15.79 42.64 31.30
N VAL A 824 15.39 41.93 30.25
CA VAL A 824 13.99 41.62 29.91
C VAL A 824 13.40 40.65 30.94
N LEU A 825 12.12 40.83 31.29
CA LEU A 825 11.38 39.91 32.16
C LEU A 825 10.83 38.72 31.36
N THR A 826 11.17 37.53 31.83
CA THR A 826 10.73 36.25 31.28
C THR A 826 9.78 35.56 32.25
N LYS A 827 8.87 34.73 31.73
CA LYS A 827 7.81 34.06 32.50
C LYS A 827 8.37 33.15 33.60
N ASP A 828 9.31 32.28 33.22
CA ASP A 828 9.75 31.17 34.08
C ASP A 828 11.01 31.51 34.88
N HIS A 829 11.91 32.34 34.31
CA HIS A 829 13.26 32.52 34.82
C HIS A 829 13.58 33.96 35.28
N GLY A 830 12.57 34.84 35.29
CA GLY A 830 12.68 36.22 35.77
C GLY A 830 13.45 37.15 34.83
N ALA A 831 14.15 38.15 35.37
CA ALA A 831 14.86 39.15 34.57
C ALA A 831 16.17 38.59 33.95
N ARG A 832 16.15 38.29 32.65
CA ARG A 832 17.25 37.69 31.87
C ARG A 832 17.94 38.73 30.97
N PRO A 833 19.27 38.71 30.83
CA PRO A 833 19.97 39.63 29.92
C PRO A 833 19.79 39.19 28.47
N LEU A 834 19.43 40.11 27.57
CA LEU A 834 19.42 39.86 26.13
C LEU A 834 20.82 39.50 25.63
N ARG A 835 20.94 38.42 24.87
CA ARG A 835 22.19 38.01 24.20
C ARG A 835 22.39 38.68 22.86
N TRP A 836 21.30 38.97 22.14
CA TRP A 836 21.32 39.68 20.87
C TRP A 836 19.95 40.33 20.61
N ILE A 837 19.94 41.39 19.80
CA ILE A 837 18.72 42.02 19.24
C ILE A 837 19.05 42.65 17.88
N GLY A 838 18.32 42.23 16.83
CA GLY A 838 18.35 42.80 15.48
C GLY A 838 17.11 43.65 15.20
N GLY A 839 17.18 44.48 14.15
CA GLY A 839 16.08 45.37 13.74
C GLY A 839 16.12 45.78 12.26
N THR A 840 15.07 45.44 11.50
CA THR A 840 15.00 45.56 10.03
C THR A 840 13.69 46.19 9.58
N ARG A 841 13.62 46.60 8.31
CA ARG A 841 12.52 47.38 7.75
C ARG A 841 12.11 46.89 6.36
N LEU A 842 10.85 46.49 6.22
CA LEU A 842 10.20 46.35 4.92
C LEU A 842 9.45 47.65 4.59
N GLY A 843 9.58 48.14 3.35
CA GLY A 843 8.82 49.27 2.87
C GLY A 843 7.37 48.89 2.51
N ALA A 844 6.54 49.90 2.23
CA ALA A 844 5.14 49.71 1.86
C ALA A 844 4.93 49.10 0.45
N ARG A 845 6.01 48.75 -0.26
CA ARG A 845 5.98 48.06 -1.55
C ARG A 845 6.46 46.62 -1.41
N GLU A 846 7.56 46.39 -0.68
CA GLU A 846 8.02 45.04 -0.33
C GLU A 846 6.90 44.29 0.41
N LEU A 847 6.32 44.90 1.45
CA LEU A 847 5.18 44.36 2.23
C LEU A 847 3.85 44.25 1.45
N ALA A 848 3.82 44.66 0.17
CA ALA A 848 2.67 44.53 -0.72
C ALA A 848 2.95 43.60 -1.91
N ALA A 849 4.18 43.13 -2.07
CA ALA A 849 4.55 41.99 -2.90
C ALA A 849 4.59 40.70 -2.06
N GLN A 850 5.11 40.80 -0.83
CA GLN A 850 5.22 39.71 0.14
C GLN A 850 4.02 39.76 1.10
N GLU A 851 2.85 39.35 0.62
CA GLU A 851 1.61 39.30 1.42
C GLU A 851 1.74 38.36 2.65
N ASN A 852 2.55 37.30 2.50
CA ASN A 852 2.94 36.34 3.54
C ASN A 852 3.74 36.95 4.71
N LEU A 853 4.37 38.11 4.52
CA LEU A 853 5.13 38.85 5.55
C LEU A 853 4.33 40.01 6.17
N ARG A 854 3.03 40.15 5.90
CA ARG A 854 2.19 41.25 6.43
C ARG A 854 1.86 41.05 7.91
N PRO A 855 2.11 42.03 8.81
CA PRO A 855 1.92 41.82 10.25
C PRO A 855 0.51 41.37 10.64
N ILE A 856 0.41 40.47 11.61
CA ILE A 856 -0.85 40.14 12.29
C ILE A 856 -1.00 41.02 13.52
N ARG A 857 -2.18 41.65 13.66
CA ARG A 857 -2.61 42.40 14.83
C ARG A 857 -3.43 41.50 15.75
N ILE A 858 -3.00 41.38 16.99
CA ILE A 858 -3.75 40.81 18.10
C ILE A 858 -4.25 41.99 18.94
N ARG A 859 -5.56 42.27 18.91
CA ARG A 859 -6.14 43.44 19.60
C ARG A 859 -6.06 43.33 21.11
N ALA A 860 -6.13 44.47 21.80
CA ALA A 860 -6.16 44.54 23.26
C ALA A 860 -7.26 43.63 23.86
N GLY A 861 -6.86 42.68 24.71
CA GLY A 861 -7.75 41.70 25.34
C GLY A 861 -8.19 40.51 24.47
N ALA A 862 -7.68 40.34 23.24
CA ALA A 862 -8.08 39.26 22.35
C ALA A 862 -7.56 37.86 22.76
N LEU A 863 -6.48 37.79 23.55
CA LEU A 863 -5.98 36.51 24.09
C LEU A 863 -6.62 36.19 25.45
N GLY A 864 -6.82 37.19 26.31
CA GLY A 864 -7.39 36.99 27.63
C GLY A 864 -7.71 38.28 28.36
N VAL A 865 -8.13 38.17 29.63
CA VAL A 865 -8.59 39.33 30.42
C VAL A 865 -7.43 40.33 30.64
N GLY A 866 -7.43 41.40 29.85
CA GLY A 866 -6.36 42.39 29.83
C GLY A 866 -5.10 41.99 29.03
N ARG A 867 -5.18 40.94 28.20
CA ARG A 867 -4.05 40.37 27.45
C ARG A 867 -4.31 40.30 25.94
N PRO A 868 -3.45 40.88 25.08
CA PRO A 868 -2.44 41.88 25.43
C PRO A 868 -3.10 43.16 26.02
N SER A 869 -2.34 43.96 26.76
CA SER A 869 -2.85 45.18 27.44
C SER A 869 -3.18 46.33 26.49
N ARG A 870 -2.73 46.21 25.24
CA ARG A 870 -2.92 47.08 24.08
C ARG A 870 -2.74 46.21 22.83
N ASP A 871 -3.12 46.70 21.66
CA ASP A 871 -2.88 45.96 20.41
C ASP A 871 -1.39 45.58 20.25
N LEU A 872 -1.13 44.29 20.02
CA LEU A 872 0.17 43.72 19.71
C LEU A 872 0.21 43.46 18.20
N LEU A 873 1.29 43.88 17.54
CA LEU A 873 1.55 43.55 16.14
C LEU A 873 2.81 42.70 16.07
N VAL A 874 2.71 41.54 15.42
CA VAL A 874 3.79 40.58 15.21
C VAL A 874 3.77 40.12 13.76
N SER A 875 4.80 39.41 13.31
CA SER A 875 4.78 38.79 12.00
C SER A 875 3.82 37.58 11.97
N PRO A 876 3.38 37.09 10.80
CA PRO A 876 2.45 35.96 10.70
C PRO A 876 2.92 34.68 11.39
N GLN A 877 4.22 34.39 11.39
CA GLN A 877 4.76 33.15 11.94
C GLN A 877 5.13 33.23 13.41
N HIS A 878 5.18 34.44 13.98
CA HIS A 878 5.52 34.67 15.37
C HIS A 878 4.51 34.01 16.33
N ARG A 879 5.01 33.27 17.33
CA ARG A 879 4.17 32.50 18.23
C ARG A 879 3.82 33.25 19.53
N VAL A 880 2.56 33.13 19.93
CA VAL A 880 2.07 33.56 21.24
C VAL A 880 1.68 32.35 22.07
N LEU A 881 1.82 32.47 23.39
CA LEU A 881 1.45 31.38 24.29
C LEU A 881 -0.07 31.28 24.44
N VAL A 882 -0.59 30.06 24.50
CA VAL A 882 -2.00 29.77 24.76
C VAL A 882 -2.06 28.79 25.94
N ASN A 883 -2.71 29.20 27.04
CA ASN A 883 -2.86 28.42 28.26
C ASN A 883 -4.35 28.34 28.64
N SER A 884 -5.00 27.22 28.32
CA SER A 884 -6.47 27.09 28.45
C SER A 884 -6.92 25.65 28.72
N ARG A 885 -8.17 25.50 29.18
CA ARG A 885 -8.82 24.18 29.36
C ARG A 885 -9.22 23.51 28.02
N ILE A 886 -8.89 24.11 26.89
CA ILE A 886 -8.97 23.46 25.57
C ILE A 886 -7.60 22.87 25.23
N VAL A 887 -6.50 23.58 25.52
CA VAL A 887 -5.12 23.08 25.36
C VAL A 887 -4.89 21.79 26.16
N GLY A 888 -5.18 21.81 27.47
CA GLY A 888 -5.06 20.63 28.34
C GLY A 888 -6.07 19.50 28.08
N ARG A 889 -6.89 19.59 27.03
CA ARG A 889 -7.75 18.51 26.50
C ARG A 889 -7.47 18.20 25.02
N MET A 890 -6.41 18.77 24.46
CA MET A 890 -5.99 18.58 23.06
C MET A 890 -4.54 18.14 22.92
N PHE A 891 -3.70 18.47 23.91
CA PHE A 891 -2.25 18.26 23.85
C PHE A 891 -1.68 17.76 25.19
N GLU A 892 -2.55 17.43 26.15
CA GLU A 892 -2.27 17.00 27.54
C GLU A 892 -1.38 17.91 28.41
N VAL A 893 -0.86 19.01 27.84
CA VAL A 893 -0.08 20.05 28.53
C VAL A 893 -0.93 21.26 28.91
N GLU A 894 -0.51 22.02 29.92
CA GLU A 894 -1.26 23.21 30.36
C GLU A 894 -1.16 24.40 29.37
N GLU A 895 -0.08 24.49 28.58
CA GLU A 895 0.17 25.62 27.68
C GLU A 895 1.09 25.31 26.48
N VAL A 896 0.78 25.93 25.32
CA VAL A 896 1.43 25.70 24.02
C VAL A 896 1.73 27.00 23.27
N LEU A 897 2.68 26.97 22.32
CA LEU A 897 3.04 28.09 21.45
C LEU A 897 2.39 27.98 20.07
N VAL A 898 1.56 28.98 19.71
CA VAL A 898 0.76 29.01 18.48
C VAL A 898 1.14 30.23 17.62
N ALA A 899 1.48 30.02 16.35
CA ALA A 899 1.81 31.10 15.41
C ALA A 899 0.58 31.99 15.13
N ALA A 900 0.79 33.30 15.06
CA ALA A 900 -0.27 34.31 14.96
C ALA A 900 -1.21 34.09 13.76
N LYS A 901 -0.69 33.62 12.61
CA LYS A 901 -1.49 33.29 11.41
C LYS A 901 -2.53 32.19 11.64
N HIS A 902 -2.30 31.27 12.59
CA HIS A 902 -3.24 30.19 12.91
C HIS A 902 -4.35 30.61 13.87
N LEU A 903 -4.24 31.78 14.51
CA LEU A 903 -5.25 32.36 15.40
C LEU A 903 -6.25 33.28 14.67
N LEU A 904 -6.22 33.36 13.34
CA LEU A 904 -7.07 34.27 12.54
C LEU A 904 -8.59 34.03 12.65
N SER A 905 -9.03 32.89 13.18
CA SER A 905 -10.45 32.61 13.47
C SER A 905 -10.93 33.15 14.83
N VAL A 906 -10.05 33.79 15.61
CA VAL A 906 -10.34 34.32 16.96
C VAL A 906 -10.81 35.77 16.88
N ASP A 907 -11.93 36.08 17.53
CA ASP A 907 -12.50 37.43 17.63
C ASP A 907 -11.47 38.46 18.17
N GLY A 908 -10.82 39.20 17.27
CA GLY A 908 -9.85 40.24 17.59
C GLY A 908 -8.41 39.98 17.12
N VAL A 909 -8.15 38.88 16.43
CA VAL A 909 -6.91 38.65 15.66
C VAL A 909 -7.20 38.95 14.18
N GLU A 910 -6.40 39.79 13.54
CA GLU A 910 -6.62 40.24 12.15
C GLU A 910 -5.31 40.59 11.43
N PRO A 911 -5.21 40.43 10.10
CA PRO A 911 -4.09 40.99 9.34
C PRO A 911 -4.10 42.52 9.43
N ALA A 912 -2.95 43.14 9.67
CA ALA A 912 -2.85 44.58 9.87
C ALA A 912 -3.17 45.34 8.56
N GLY A 913 -4.28 46.09 8.57
CA GLY A 913 -4.70 46.90 7.43
C GLY A 913 -3.98 48.25 7.33
N GLY A 914 -3.26 48.48 6.23
CA GLY A 914 -2.72 49.78 5.83
C GLY A 914 -1.40 49.69 5.05
N ALA A 915 -1.27 50.44 3.95
CA ALA A 915 -0.07 50.45 3.10
C ALA A 915 1.07 51.30 3.71
N HIS A 916 1.51 50.92 4.90
CA HIS A 916 2.61 51.54 5.66
C HIS A 916 3.53 50.43 6.15
N GLY A 917 4.71 50.31 5.54
CA GLY A 917 5.63 49.18 5.73
C GLY A 917 6.11 48.97 7.17
N ALA A 918 6.37 47.71 7.51
CA ALA A 918 6.71 47.25 8.85
C ALA A 918 8.18 47.47 9.18
N GLU A 919 8.45 47.80 10.44
CA GLU A 919 9.78 47.63 11.06
C GLU A 919 9.68 46.46 12.04
N TYR A 920 10.57 45.50 11.90
CA TYR A 920 10.58 44.21 12.59
C TYR A 920 11.83 44.05 13.48
N PHE A 921 11.75 43.25 14.55
CA PHE A 921 12.78 43.01 15.57
C PHE A 921 12.74 41.54 16.07
N HIS A 922 13.87 41.01 16.57
CA HIS A 922 13.90 39.74 17.34
C HIS A 922 14.77 39.87 18.61
N LEU A 923 14.56 38.95 19.56
CA LEU A 923 15.14 38.99 20.91
C LEU A 923 15.70 37.63 21.30
N LEU A 924 17.02 37.51 21.45
CA LEU A 924 17.68 36.25 21.80
C LEU A 924 18.20 36.25 23.26
N PHE A 925 18.18 35.08 23.90
CA PHE A 925 18.73 34.83 25.24
C PHE A 925 19.63 33.57 25.22
N ASP A 926 20.20 33.21 26.37
CA ASP A 926 20.99 31.96 26.57
C ASP A 926 20.14 30.67 26.48
N ARG A 927 18.83 30.79 26.24
CA ARG A 927 17.84 29.71 26.11
C ARG A 927 16.55 30.26 25.51
N HIS A 928 15.62 29.40 25.10
CA HIS A 928 14.24 29.83 24.87
C HIS A 928 13.65 30.39 26.17
N GLU A 929 13.10 31.61 26.10
CA GLU A 929 12.38 32.28 27.18
C GLU A 929 11.01 32.80 26.69
N ILE A 930 9.94 32.64 27.47
CA ILE A 930 8.68 33.34 27.18
C ILE A 930 8.77 34.78 27.70
N VAL A 931 8.61 35.76 26.83
CA VAL A 931 8.68 37.20 27.15
C VAL A 931 7.31 37.85 27.20
N PHE A 932 7.20 38.97 27.91
CA PHE A 932 5.96 39.75 27.98
C PHE A 932 5.98 40.90 26.96
N ALA A 933 5.26 40.72 25.85
CA ALA A 933 5.15 41.67 24.74
C ALA A 933 3.77 42.35 24.74
N ASN A 934 3.73 43.67 24.95
CA ASN A 934 2.51 44.46 25.19
C ASN A 934 1.61 43.91 26.32
N GLY A 935 2.14 43.07 27.22
CA GLY A 935 1.39 42.39 28.29
C GLY A 935 0.71 41.08 27.87
N ALA A 936 1.03 40.53 26.70
CA ALA A 936 0.79 39.12 26.36
C ALA A 936 2.09 38.32 26.49
N GLU A 937 1.98 37.03 26.79
CA GLU A 937 3.08 36.07 26.77
C GLU A 937 3.36 35.60 25.33
N ALA A 938 4.60 35.79 24.87
CA ALA A 938 5.06 35.54 23.50
C ALA A 938 6.48 34.94 23.46
N GLU A 939 6.83 34.34 22.34
CA GLU A 939 8.11 33.64 22.12
C GLU A 939 9.31 34.60 22.01
N SER A 940 10.41 34.34 22.76
CA SER A 940 11.72 34.88 22.39
C SER A 940 12.28 34.12 21.19
N LEU A 941 13.22 34.69 20.45
CA LEU A 941 13.96 33.92 19.46
C LEU A 941 14.54 32.62 20.08
N TYR A 942 14.42 31.52 19.35
CA TYR A 942 14.95 30.21 19.71
C TYR A 942 15.70 29.60 18.51
N THR A 943 16.99 29.29 18.70
CA THR A 943 17.94 28.93 17.63
C THR A 943 18.81 27.72 18.00
N GLY A 944 18.21 26.66 18.54
CA GLY A 944 18.86 25.34 18.63
C GLY A 944 18.53 24.45 17.43
N PRO A 945 19.26 23.36 17.17
CA PRO A 945 18.92 22.42 16.08
C PRO A 945 17.48 21.89 16.19
N GLN A 946 17.08 21.44 17.39
CA GLN A 946 15.70 21.02 17.68
C GLN A 946 14.68 22.17 17.74
N ALA A 947 15.14 23.43 17.86
CA ALA A 947 14.26 24.59 17.72
C ALA A 947 13.73 24.66 16.28
N LEU A 948 14.67 24.71 15.32
CA LEU A 948 14.37 25.02 13.94
C LEU A 948 13.61 23.88 13.25
N LYS A 949 13.95 22.60 13.56
CA LYS A 949 13.18 21.43 13.10
C LYS A 949 11.68 21.48 13.52
N SER A 950 11.36 22.12 14.65
CA SER A 950 9.96 22.28 15.13
C SER A 950 9.20 23.52 14.58
N LEU A 951 9.86 24.33 13.75
CA LEU A 951 9.27 25.41 12.97
C LEU A 951 9.02 24.89 11.54
N SER A 952 7.80 24.99 11.02
CA SER A 952 7.49 24.54 9.66
C SER A 952 8.24 25.37 8.61
N PRO A 953 8.57 24.85 7.41
CA PRO A 953 9.12 25.57 6.25
C PRO A 953 8.88 27.07 6.16
N ALA A 954 7.67 27.52 5.83
CA ALA A 954 7.40 28.97 5.73
C ALA A 954 7.53 29.75 7.07
N ALA A 955 7.63 29.09 8.22
CA ALA A 955 8.01 29.68 9.51
C ALA A 955 9.53 29.63 9.69
N ARG A 956 10.18 28.64 9.08
CA ARG A 956 11.56 28.73 8.65
C ARG A 956 11.81 29.73 7.49
N GLN A 957 10.80 30.49 7.05
CA GLN A 957 10.91 31.58 6.07
C GLN A 957 10.31 32.96 6.50
N GLU A 958 10.75 33.53 7.63
CA GLU A 958 10.65 34.98 7.88
C GLU A 958 11.84 35.70 8.65
N ILE A 959 12.83 35.01 9.25
CA ILE A 959 13.91 35.60 10.08
C ILE A 959 15.10 35.96 9.25
N PHE A 960 15.85 35.06 8.62
CA PHE A 960 17.13 35.50 8.03
C PHE A 960 16.88 36.49 6.87
N THR A 961 15.66 36.52 6.30
CA THR A 961 15.11 37.61 5.47
C THR A 961 15.08 38.96 6.18
N LEU A 962 14.72 38.96 7.47
CA LEU A 962 14.61 40.12 8.34
C LEU A 962 15.85 40.34 9.24
N PHE A 963 16.72 39.36 9.48
CA PHE A 963 17.92 39.35 10.34
C PHE A 963 18.95 38.32 9.82
N PRO A 964 19.64 38.62 8.71
CA PRO A 964 20.69 37.74 8.19
C PRO A 964 21.79 37.43 9.23
N GLU A 965 22.02 38.33 10.19
CA GLU A 965 23.04 38.20 11.23
C GLU A 965 22.77 37.11 12.28
N LEU A 966 21.62 36.42 12.23
CA LEU A 966 21.30 35.30 13.11
C LEU A 966 21.83 33.95 12.64
N ALA A 967 22.23 33.83 11.36
CA ALA A 967 22.87 32.62 10.86
C ALA A 967 24.30 32.42 11.42
N THR A 968 24.94 33.48 11.92
CA THR A 968 26.35 33.45 12.37
C THR A 968 26.47 33.30 13.91
N LEU A 969 25.64 32.46 14.53
CA LEU A 969 25.63 32.21 15.96
C LEU A 969 26.04 30.77 16.29
N ASP A 970 26.80 30.60 17.38
CA ASP A 970 27.15 29.31 17.98
C ASP A 970 25.88 28.62 18.51
N HIS A 971 25.38 27.61 17.77
CA HIS A 971 24.11 26.92 18.05
C HIS A 971 24.27 25.63 18.87
N ASP A 972 25.50 25.09 19.00
CA ASP A 972 25.82 23.79 19.63
C ASP A 972 25.61 23.75 21.15
N ARG A 973 25.02 24.80 21.72
CA ARG A 973 24.97 25.06 23.16
C ARG A 973 23.64 25.67 23.65
N LEU A 974 22.52 25.32 23.02
CA LEU A 974 21.20 25.83 23.41
C LEU A 974 20.22 24.71 23.83
N PRO A 975 19.43 24.91 24.91
CA PRO A 975 18.58 23.88 25.52
C PRO A 975 17.16 23.82 24.91
N ASP A 976 16.35 22.88 25.42
CA ASP A 976 14.95 22.60 25.11
C ASP A 976 14.03 23.83 24.86
N PRO A 977 12.99 23.70 24.01
CA PRO A 977 11.98 24.74 23.82
C PRO A 977 11.30 25.09 25.14
N ALA A 978 10.93 26.37 25.32
CA ALA A 978 10.29 26.78 26.56
C ALA A 978 8.94 26.08 26.76
N ARG A 979 8.17 25.84 25.69
CA ARG A 979 6.88 25.10 25.69
C ARG A 979 6.68 24.39 24.36
N LEU A 980 5.76 23.41 24.34
CA LEU A 980 5.38 22.65 23.15
C LEU A 980 4.86 23.56 22.03
N PHE A 981 5.33 23.31 20.81
CA PHE A 981 4.86 23.91 19.58
C PHE A 981 3.72 23.08 18.98
N VAL A 982 2.65 23.72 18.52
CA VAL A 982 1.58 23.03 17.76
C VAL A 982 1.75 23.23 16.26
N THR A 983 1.35 22.22 15.48
CA THR A 983 1.38 22.27 14.00
C THR A 983 0.31 23.20 13.43
N GLY A 984 0.41 23.54 12.14
CA GLY A 984 -0.59 24.41 11.49
C GLY A 984 -2.01 23.83 11.46
N ARG A 985 -2.15 22.50 11.32
CA ARG A 985 -3.43 21.76 11.38
C ARG A 985 -4.01 21.85 12.81
N GLN A 986 -3.19 21.57 13.82
CA GLN A 986 -3.56 21.63 15.24
C GLN A 986 -3.92 23.05 15.73
N GLY A 987 -3.11 24.07 15.36
CA GLY A 987 -3.30 25.45 15.77
C GLY A 987 -4.63 26.06 15.27
N ARG A 988 -5.02 25.75 14.03
CA ARG A 988 -6.33 26.14 13.47
C ARG A 988 -7.49 25.45 14.22
N LYS A 989 -7.40 24.12 14.42
CA LYS A 989 -8.39 23.30 15.17
C LYS A 989 -8.57 23.80 16.63
N LEU A 990 -7.49 24.27 17.27
CA LEU A 990 -7.51 24.91 18.59
C LEU A 990 -8.20 26.30 18.55
N ALA A 991 -7.84 27.15 17.59
CA ALA A 991 -8.40 28.49 17.42
C ALA A 991 -9.92 28.44 17.17
N GLU A 992 -10.37 27.54 16.30
CA GLU A 992 -11.80 27.28 16.05
C GLU A 992 -12.54 26.78 17.30
N ARG A 993 -11.93 25.88 18.07
CA ARG A 993 -12.52 25.39 19.32
C ARG A 993 -12.67 26.52 20.35
N HIS A 994 -11.78 27.52 20.37
CA HIS A 994 -11.96 28.76 21.13
C HIS A 994 -13.04 29.69 20.54
N ALA A 995 -13.07 29.89 19.22
CA ALA A 995 -14.08 30.71 18.54
C ALA A 995 -15.52 30.19 18.72
N LYS A 996 -15.67 28.85 18.79
CA LYS A 996 -16.91 28.15 19.18
C LYS A 996 -17.19 28.33 20.68
N ASN A 997 -16.19 28.16 21.55
CA ASN A 997 -16.32 28.28 23.02
C ASN A 997 -15.98 29.68 23.57
N ARG A 998 -16.74 30.70 23.14
CA ARG A 998 -16.57 32.14 23.47
C ARG A 998 -16.53 32.52 24.97
N SER A 999 -16.70 31.56 25.89
CA SER A 999 -16.61 31.72 27.33
C SER A 999 -15.24 31.37 27.93
N GLN A 1000 -14.29 30.84 27.14
CA GLN A 1000 -12.94 30.49 27.58
C GLN A 1000 -11.87 31.29 26.80
N PRO A 1001 -11.06 32.12 27.47
CA PRO A 1001 -9.97 32.85 26.82
C PRO A 1001 -8.83 31.92 26.39
N LEU A 1002 -7.99 32.38 25.45
CA LEU A 1002 -6.75 31.71 25.05
C LEU A 1002 -5.69 31.77 26.16
N GLN A 1003 -5.71 32.82 26.98
CA GLN A 1003 -4.88 32.95 28.18
C GLN A 1003 -5.78 33.15 29.42
N ALA A 1004 -5.70 32.21 30.37
CA ALA A 1004 -6.56 32.09 31.55
C ALA A 1004 -6.12 32.94 32.76
#